data_AF-A0A369H104-F1
#
_entry.id   AF-A0A369H104-F1
#
_cell.length_a   1.000
_cell.length_b   1.000
_cell.length_c   1.000
_cell.angle_alpha   90.00
_cell.angle_beta   90.00
_cell.angle_gamma   90.00
#
_symmetry.space_group_name_H-M   'P 1'
#
loop_
_entity.id
_entity.type
_entity.pdbx_description
1 polymer ?
#
loop_
_entity_poly.entity_id
_entity_poly.type
_entity_poly.pdbx_seq_one_letter_code
_entity_poly.pdbx_strand_id
1 'polypeptide(L)'
;MKVAVIGGGPGGLATLKFLSTAHLFFPVEPIEVRLFEAEDRIGGTFVYRVYEEAEVRVIVLDPYFLSLLLLLPTLTTLKLVSSKYLTAFSDFRLSTDAPDFVTPKAYVAYLGAYVEAFHLGSAIECQARVTGIRRGPGGVGHVLTIRKPEGREFRWNCDAVAVCTGLHVDPYVPHIPGIEKVPVVMHSSRLKRREQFGRGANIVVCGAGETAMDLAHLAVTSTTASVTICHRDGWFCAPKIIPTPRLHSPTRPNKPVDTSVASLFDTAYAHPVLQRSRLLWLAYDQWVKKMHWLISGTEEGPDQWQGHISRDRKKLDSIFLCKSNRALPYISEGHRSRSWWNRLRTSIINVPLNDTGGRRIDVMKWPSHVDADGFMHVTEDKSGVRRRIRADVVVLATGYSADFPFLGPDYPRPSQADIRGVYKSDDVSLAFIGFVRPAIGAIPPLAELQAQLWVLRLLQARFPTAMPRGPDRDALPTYELDFGLHPRCGYDFFASKGGVDHEAYAYQLALDMGAAPTVTYIARKGLRLFFTWAMGSNFNPKFRLVGPWRWESGAEAIMRGELYAVVRRSGGLLCERRSIGWRRWRQSADDWATDLITYTLIPLAPTWCPLSSALGLPILAMARNSVQPHGWAALKLPNETLRVLQITPNTTISLGKYGSFPSNLLIERPFHLTYEVQERREGESFSRLRVVPGTELNADLLAETADDETPVEEPTLVDGDDEAEAESVVVAQDEDEDPGGSSRQTLTTAEIEDLKRRGVDAGKELVAKLMLSHTALDQKSAFSLAKYRLLKERKFLRRFTVLPVDVPLLARWMLEVREPAKILDMRLELIGLVSCWADVHFGGSNGRWLAVDDTGGLLVAAMAESMGILYRDDAAAETETETENTKPDDTNDTKPDETIKIEETSPKRQRTSFSRRRPRRGKDMDDHYASGNTITLLHANSQPNLSLLRYFDYDASDPNPPAPHHPLFTHLLAISWLQLVSPNDDPAYAERPPDVSAEDLASWKPNRRGNYFRKRRRWARIHQVVDGTRAGGFCGLAVASTMDPVSVLRHALPLLAGGSPIAVYSPHIEPLTRLADCFTIARRAAWLSSPPAAAEGLTAAELERWEGTTEFPLNPTLVLGATVQTSRAKRWQVLPGRTHPYMTARGGSEGYVFTGWRALPAEGRVSARGKFQKKKVGGGT
;
A
#
# COMPACT_ATOMS: atom_id res chain seq x y z
N MET A 1 16.81 12.90 32.86
CA MET A 1 15.54 12.14 32.76
C MET A 1 15.74 10.78 33.41
N LYS A 2 14.78 10.27 34.19
CA LYS A 2 14.81 8.96 34.85
C LYS A 2 13.86 7.98 34.16
N VAL A 3 14.29 6.74 33.89
CA VAL A 3 13.44 5.73 33.20
C VAL A 3 13.58 4.34 33.84
N ALA A 4 12.45 3.68 34.11
CA ALA A 4 12.44 2.29 34.56
C ALA A 4 12.35 1.32 33.37
N VAL A 5 13.03 0.18 33.46
CA VAL A 5 12.84 -0.98 32.56
C VAL A 5 12.49 -2.20 33.43
N ILE A 6 11.49 -2.99 33.05
CA ILE A 6 10.96 -4.07 33.90
C ILE A 6 11.11 -5.41 33.19
N GLY A 7 12.02 -6.25 33.70
CA GLY A 7 12.39 -7.55 33.13
C GLY A 7 13.72 -7.51 32.36
N GLY A 8 14.64 -8.40 32.70
CA GLY A 8 16.00 -8.54 32.12
C GLY A 8 16.07 -9.49 30.92
N GLY A 9 14.93 -9.74 30.25
CA GLY A 9 14.89 -10.43 28.96
C GLY A 9 15.48 -9.58 27.83
N PRO A 10 15.67 -10.15 26.61
CA PRO A 10 16.34 -9.45 25.51
C PRO A 10 15.68 -8.11 25.12
N GLY A 11 14.36 -7.99 25.19
CA GLY A 11 13.66 -6.72 24.95
C GLY A 11 14.00 -5.65 26.01
N GLY A 12 14.14 -6.05 27.27
CA GLY A 12 14.57 -5.16 28.36
C GLY A 12 16.02 -4.76 28.21
N LEU A 13 16.91 -5.69 27.87
CA LEU A 13 18.34 -5.40 27.64
C LEU A 13 18.55 -4.47 26.43
N ALA A 14 17.82 -4.66 25.33
CA ALA A 14 17.83 -3.74 24.20
C ALA A 14 17.28 -2.35 24.59
N THR A 15 16.17 -2.29 25.32
CA THR A 15 15.58 -1.01 25.79
C THR A 15 16.53 -0.26 26.71
N LEU A 16 17.12 -0.96 27.68
CA LEU A 16 18.16 -0.43 28.56
C LEU A 16 19.33 0.12 27.74
N LYS A 17 19.81 -0.62 26.74
CA LYS A 17 20.90 -0.19 25.87
C LYS A 17 20.57 1.10 25.11
N PHE A 18 19.40 1.19 24.48
CA PHE A 18 19.01 2.37 23.69
C PHE A 18 18.68 3.59 24.56
N LEU A 19 18.22 3.40 25.81
CA LEU A 19 18.12 4.46 26.81
C LEU A 19 19.52 4.94 27.26
N SER A 20 20.39 4.03 27.73
CA SER A 20 21.74 4.37 28.19
C SER A 20 22.56 5.09 27.12
N THR A 21 22.45 4.64 25.86
CA THR A 21 23.24 5.18 24.72
C THR A 21 22.57 6.35 24.00
N ALA A 22 21.37 6.80 24.37
CA ALA A 22 20.63 7.86 23.66
C ALA A 22 21.43 9.17 23.47
N HIS A 23 22.19 9.57 24.49
CA HIS A 23 23.05 10.77 24.49
C HIS A 23 24.23 10.70 23.50
N LEU A 24 24.50 9.53 22.90
CA LEU A 24 25.50 9.35 21.83
C LEU A 24 24.91 9.54 20.42
N PHE A 25 23.58 9.54 20.30
CA PHE A 25 22.85 9.72 19.03
C PHE A 25 22.10 11.05 18.95
N PHE A 26 21.75 11.64 20.10
CA PHE A 26 20.95 12.86 20.19
C PHE A 26 21.55 13.88 21.17
N PRO A 27 21.32 15.20 20.97
CA PRO A 27 21.80 16.26 21.86
C PRO A 27 20.96 16.32 23.15
N VAL A 28 21.07 15.30 23.99
CA VAL A 28 20.37 15.15 25.27
C VAL A 28 21.34 14.70 26.37
N GLU A 29 21.07 15.09 27.61
CA GLU A 29 21.84 14.58 28.76
C GLU A 29 21.66 13.06 28.94
N PRO A 30 22.65 12.36 29.53
CA PRO A 30 22.53 10.93 29.86
C PRO A 30 21.25 10.62 30.64
N ILE A 31 20.55 9.56 30.21
CA ILE A 31 19.33 9.09 30.87
C ILE A 31 19.70 8.25 32.08
N GLU A 32 19.19 8.60 33.26
CA GLU A 32 19.27 7.74 34.45
C GLU A 32 18.27 6.60 34.31
N VAL A 33 18.69 5.54 33.63
CA VAL A 33 17.91 4.33 33.43
C VAL A 33 18.25 3.29 34.49
N ARG A 34 17.24 2.57 34.98
CA ARG A 34 17.41 1.37 35.80
C ARG A 34 16.51 0.24 35.33
N LEU A 35 17.09 -0.94 35.15
CA LEU A 35 16.36 -2.18 34.86
C LEU A 35 16.17 -2.98 36.14
N PHE A 36 14.93 -3.41 36.38
CA PHE A 36 14.54 -4.28 37.50
C PHE A 36 14.22 -5.68 36.96
N GLU A 37 15.03 -6.68 37.33
CA GLU A 37 14.78 -8.11 37.04
C GLU A 37 14.31 -8.79 38.32
N ALA A 38 13.21 -9.55 38.24
CA ALA A 38 12.54 -10.15 39.38
C ALA A 38 13.13 -11.50 39.82
N GLU A 39 13.91 -12.15 38.95
CA GLU A 39 14.63 -13.40 39.21
C GLU A 39 16.13 -13.09 39.53
N ASP A 40 17.00 -14.10 39.72
CA ASP A 40 18.40 -13.89 40.15
C ASP A 40 19.38 -13.42 39.05
N ARG A 41 19.08 -13.63 37.77
CA ARG A 41 19.94 -13.23 36.64
C ARG A 41 19.15 -12.86 35.38
N ILE A 42 19.83 -12.13 34.50
CA ILE A 42 19.31 -11.69 33.19
C ILE A 42 19.02 -12.85 32.23
N GLY A 43 18.26 -12.55 31.18
CA GLY A 43 17.72 -13.49 30.21
C GLY A 43 16.20 -13.67 30.35
N GLY A 44 15.64 -13.41 31.54
CA GLY A 44 14.21 -13.51 31.80
C GLY A 44 13.68 -14.89 31.40
N THR A 45 12.71 -14.93 30.47
CA THR A 45 12.22 -16.17 29.85
C THR A 45 13.35 -17.16 29.62
N PHE A 46 14.47 -16.70 29.00
CA PHE A 46 15.62 -17.42 28.42
C PHE A 46 16.45 -18.23 29.43
N VAL A 47 16.19 -18.11 30.74
CA VAL A 47 16.83 -18.89 31.82
C VAL A 47 15.87 -19.82 32.57
N TYR A 48 14.59 -19.46 32.77
CA TYR A 48 13.77 -20.08 33.82
C TYR A 48 12.60 -20.98 33.36
N ARG A 49 12.27 -21.05 32.07
CA ARG A 49 11.06 -21.76 31.56
C ARG A 49 11.33 -22.97 30.59
N VAL A 50 12.50 -23.64 30.59
CA VAL A 50 12.74 -24.90 29.81
C VAL A 50 11.95 -26.10 30.34
N TYR A 51 11.89 -27.10 29.47
CA TYR A 51 12.00 -28.55 29.71
C TYR A 51 13.22 -29.15 28.96
N GLU A 52 13.59 -30.39 29.28
CA GLU A 52 14.63 -31.21 28.65
C GLU A 52 14.45 -31.41 27.12
N GLU A 53 15.55 -31.54 26.36
CA GLU A 53 15.66 -31.73 24.88
C GLU A 53 14.92 -30.73 23.95
N ALA A 54 14.17 -29.80 24.51
CA ALA A 54 13.31 -28.80 23.88
C ALA A 54 13.86 -28.06 22.64
N GLU A 55 12.97 -27.81 21.66
CA GLU A 55 13.17 -26.89 20.54
C GLU A 55 12.48 -25.56 20.82
N VAL A 56 12.67 -25.04 22.02
CA VAL A 56 11.97 -23.84 22.49
C VAL A 56 12.32 -22.58 21.67
N ARG A 57 11.46 -21.56 21.78
CA ARG A 57 11.93 -20.15 21.82
C ARG A 57 12.74 -19.92 23.12
N VAL A 58 13.88 -20.61 23.18
CA VAL A 58 14.96 -20.62 24.21
C VAL A 58 14.62 -21.37 25.52
N ILE A 59 15.60 -22.00 26.22
CA ILE A 59 16.02 -21.88 27.66
C ILE A 59 17.11 -22.95 28.08
N VAL A 60 17.84 -22.76 29.21
CA VAL A 60 19.06 -23.46 29.74
C VAL A 60 18.96 -25.02 29.89
N LEU A 61 19.09 -25.84 30.95
CA LEU A 61 19.44 -25.92 32.39
C LEU A 61 20.16 -27.30 32.58
N ASP A 62 21.09 -27.61 33.50
CA ASP A 62 22.00 -26.81 34.35
C ASP A 62 23.23 -27.69 34.81
N PRO A 63 24.10 -27.41 35.83
CA PRO A 63 25.55 -27.47 35.57
C PRO A 63 26.40 -28.26 36.61
N TYR A 64 26.11 -29.54 36.88
CA TYR A 64 26.88 -30.36 37.84
C TYR A 64 27.26 -31.76 37.31
N PHE A 65 28.18 -31.88 36.34
CA PHE A 65 28.95 -33.12 36.09
C PHE A 65 30.14 -32.91 35.11
N LEU A 66 31.14 -32.11 35.47
CA LEU A 66 32.32 -31.85 34.63
C LEU A 66 33.51 -32.75 35.01
N SER A 67 33.53 -34.00 34.52
CA SER A 67 34.74 -34.84 34.60
C SER A 67 34.83 -36.06 33.66
N LEU A 68 33.71 -36.70 33.27
CA LEU A 68 33.79 -38.11 32.79
C LEU A 68 33.14 -38.45 31.42
N LEU A 69 32.51 -37.51 30.70
CA LEU A 69 31.77 -37.83 29.45
C LEU A 69 32.41 -37.29 28.16
N LEU A 70 33.63 -37.75 27.87
CA LEU A 70 34.40 -37.35 26.67
C LEU A 70 34.27 -38.31 25.46
N LEU A 71 33.44 -39.37 25.55
CA LEU A 71 33.55 -40.56 24.68
C LEU A 71 32.23 -41.16 24.13
N LEU A 72 31.16 -40.37 23.92
CA LEU A 72 29.94 -40.84 23.21
C LEU A 72 29.41 -39.81 22.17
N PRO A 73 29.31 -40.18 20.87
CA PRO A 73 28.96 -39.24 19.79
C PRO A 73 27.46 -39.12 19.48
N THR A 74 26.57 -39.21 20.49
CA THR A 74 25.11 -39.20 20.30
C THR A 74 24.36 -38.39 21.37
N LEU A 75 24.49 -37.06 21.34
CA LEU A 75 23.70 -36.14 22.18
C LEU A 75 23.01 -35.04 21.35
N THR A 76 21.69 -35.16 21.20
CA THR A 76 20.81 -34.21 20.50
C THR A 76 20.62 -32.92 21.30
N THR A 77 21.44 -31.92 21.01
CA THR A 77 21.50 -30.65 21.76
C THR A 77 20.29 -29.73 21.53
N LEU A 78 19.85 -29.09 22.62
CA LEU A 78 18.85 -28.01 22.69
C LEU A 78 19.19 -26.86 21.71
N LYS A 79 18.25 -26.45 20.85
CA LYS A 79 18.46 -25.41 19.82
C LYS A 79 17.24 -24.53 19.62
N LEU A 80 17.48 -23.25 19.27
CA LEU A 80 16.41 -22.29 18.98
C LEU A 80 15.58 -22.68 17.74
N VAL A 81 14.39 -22.10 17.60
CA VAL A 81 13.54 -22.19 16.37
C VAL A 81 13.84 -21.10 15.34
N SER A 82 14.53 -20.03 15.74
CA SER A 82 14.97 -18.93 14.88
C SER A 82 16.48 -18.96 14.72
N SER A 83 16.97 -18.53 13.55
CA SER A 83 18.38 -18.55 13.22
C SER A 83 19.13 -17.36 13.83
N LYS A 84 20.46 -17.50 14.03
CA LYS A 84 21.32 -16.46 14.61
C LYS A 84 21.21 -15.12 13.89
N TYR A 85 21.07 -15.16 12.56
CA TYR A 85 20.94 -13.99 11.68
C TYR A 85 19.72 -13.12 12.00
N LEU A 86 18.63 -13.76 12.45
CA LEU A 86 17.34 -13.13 12.81
C LEU A 86 17.04 -13.19 14.32
N THR A 87 18.02 -13.51 15.16
CA THR A 87 17.83 -13.52 16.63
C THR A 87 18.87 -12.64 17.36
N ALA A 88 20.01 -12.32 16.74
CA ALA A 88 20.95 -11.32 17.22
C ALA A 88 20.51 -9.89 16.86
N PHE A 89 20.85 -8.93 17.73
CA PHE A 89 20.60 -7.49 17.58
C PHE A 89 21.37 -6.86 16.41
N SER A 90 21.01 -5.63 16.05
CA SER A 90 21.54 -4.91 14.88
C SER A 90 23.04 -4.61 14.94
N ASP A 91 23.55 -4.33 16.14
CA ASP A 91 24.91 -3.83 16.38
C ASP A 91 25.83 -4.79 17.13
N PHE A 92 25.30 -5.94 17.54
CA PHE A 92 26.06 -6.97 18.25
C PHE A 92 25.66 -8.36 17.74
N ARG A 93 26.57 -9.05 17.05
CA ARG A 93 26.29 -10.30 16.33
C ARG A 93 26.83 -11.52 17.07
N LEU A 94 26.18 -12.67 16.86
CA LEU A 94 26.71 -13.96 17.27
C LEU A 94 27.91 -14.34 16.39
N SER A 95 28.90 -15.06 16.94
CA SER A 95 30.10 -15.48 16.19
C SER A 95 29.77 -16.11 14.83
N THR A 96 30.60 -15.83 13.82
CA THR A 96 30.52 -16.39 12.47
C THR A 96 30.46 -17.91 12.48
N ASP A 97 31.14 -18.54 13.44
CA ASP A 97 31.36 -19.98 13.50
C ASP A 97 30.31 -20.70 14.38
N ALA A 98 29.50 -19.93 15.12
CA ALA A 98 28.35 -20.47 15.85
C ALA A 98 27.35 -21.13 14.87
N PRO A 99 26.71 -22.25 15.23
CA PRO A 99 25.73 -22.91 14.36
C PRO A 99 24.55 -21.98 14.04
N ASP A 100 23.94 -22.15 12.85
CA ASP A 100 22.82 -21.29 12.40
C ASP A 100 21.68 -21.23 13.41
N PHE A 101 21.44 -22.31 14.16
CA PHE A 101 20.54 -22.37 15.31
C PHE A 101 21.38 -22.63 16.57
N VAL A 102 21.59 -21.59 17.37
CA VAL A 102 22.40 -21.67 18.60
C VAL A 102 21.66 -22.42 19.72
N THR A 103 22.40 -22.85 20.72
CA THR A 103 21.78 -23.37 21.95
C THR A 103 21.26 -22.21 22.80
N PRO A 104 20.24 -22.45 23.63
CA PRO A 104 19.78 -21.47 24.60
C PRO A 104 20.85 -20.91 25.52
N LYS A 105 21.71 -21.77 26.07
CA LYS A 105 22.83 -21.38 26.93
C LYS A 105 23.80 -20.45 26.19
N ALA A 106 24.07 -20.72 24.90
CA ALA A 106 24.89 -19.85 24.06
C ALA A 106 24.22 -18.48 23.80
N TYR A 107 22.88 -18.42 23.70
CA TYR A 107 22.18 -17.14 23.57
C TYR A 107 22.20 -16.34 24.88
N VAL A 108 22.04 -16.98 26.04
CA VAL A 108 22.18 -16.30 27.35
C VAL A 108 23.61 -15.78 27.55
N ALA A 109 24.64 -16.54 27.14
CA ALA A 109 26.02 -16.07 27.14
C ALA A 109 26.22 -14.85 26.20
N TYR A 110 25.56 -14.85 25.04
CA TYR A 110 25.53 -13.68 24.14
C TYR A 110 24.82 -12.46 24.75
N LEU A 111 23.75 -12.64 25.54
CA LEU A 111 23.13 -11.55 26.29
C LEU A 111 24.03 -11.01 27.43
N GLY A 112 24.82 -11.88 28.08
CA GLY A 112 25.87 -11.47 29.02
C GLY A 112 26.93 -10.61 28.33
N ALA A 113 27.49 -11.11 27.22
CA ALA A 113 28.47 -10.37 26.42
C ALA A 113 27.91 -9.05 25.85
N TYR A 114 26.60 -8.95 25.57
CA TYR A 114 25.94 -7.68 25.20
C TYR A 114 25.91 -6.69 26.36
N VAL A 115 25.58 -7.15 27.57
CA VAL A 115 25.59 -6.33 28.80
C VAL A 115 27.01 -5.86 29.15
N GLU A 116 28.03 -6.70 28.94
CA GLU A 116 29.44 -6.35 29.11
C GLU A 116 29.90 -5.32 28.06
N ALA A 117 29.65 -5.59 26.77
CA ALA A 117 30.10 -4.76 25.64
C ALA A 117 29.47 -3.36 25.59
N PHE A 118 28.27 -3.19 26.13
CA PHE A 118 27.62 -1.88 26.28
C PHE A 118 27.62 -1.35 27.73
N HIS A 119 28.40 -1.97 28.63
CA HIS A 119 28.59 -1.56 30.04
C HIS A 119 27.29 -1.38 30.85
N LEU A 120 26.25 -2.17 30.54
CA LEU A 120 24.89 -2.00 31.08
C LEU A 120 24.73 -2.51 32.51
N GLY A 121 25.69 -3.30 33.02
CA GLY A 121 25.56 -4.05 34.28
C GLY A 121 25.29 -3.19 35.53
N SER A 122 25.82 -1.97 35.59
CA SER A 122 25.60 -1.04 36.71
C SER A 122 24.16 -0.50 36.80
N ALA A 123 23.40 -0.58 35.71
CA ALA A 123 22.00 -0.18 35.65
C ALA A 123 21.02 -1.35 35.83
N ILE A 124 21.50 -2.58 36.04
CA ILE A 124 20.68 -3.79 36.19
C ILE A 124 20.61 -4.18 37.67
N GLU A 125 19.41 -4.16 38.22
CA GLU A 125 19.11 -4.61 39.58
C GLU A 125 18.34 -5.93 39.52
N CYS A 126 19.04 -7.06 39.70
CA CYS A 126 18.45 -8.39 39.84
C CYS A 126 17.79 -8.57 41.21
N GLN A 127 16.95 -9.60 41.34
CA GLN A 127 16.15 -9.91 42.53
C GLN A 127 15.31 -8.70 43.00
N ALA A 128 14.84 -7.88 42.07
CA ALA A 128 14.12 -6.63 42.28
C ALA A 128 12.74 -6.74 41.62
N ARG A 129 11.80 -7.43 42.29
CA ARG A 129 10.46 -7.66 41.76
C ARG A 129 9.62 -6.39 41.89
N VAL A 130 9.26 -5.77 40.78
CA VAL A 130 8.25 -4.70 40.78
C VAL A 130 6.90 -5.31 41.18
N THR A 131 6.32 -4.82 42.27
CA THR A 131 5.05 -5.31 42.83
C THR A 131 3.87 -4.37 42.59
N GLY A 132 4.14 -3.10 42.29
CA GLY A 132 3.11 -2.11 42.00
C GLY A 132 3.68 -0.85 41.35
N ILE A 133 2.91 -0.23 40.46
CA ILE A 133 3.22 1.02 39.77
C ILE A 133 1.97 1.89 39.80
N ARG A 134 2.15 3.14 40.23
CA ARG A 134 1.13 4.19 40.27
C ARG A 134 1.68 5.48 39.63
N ARG A 135 0.82 6.41 39.22
CA ARG A 135 1.26 7.74 38.77
C ARG A 135 1.90 8.51 39.93
N GLY A 136 2.76 9.48 39.62
CA GLY A 136 3.28 10.43 40.61
C GLY A 136 2.23 11.45 41.07
N PRO A 137 2.55 12.26 42.09
CA PRO A 137 1.68 13.36 42.53
C PRO A 137 1.32 14.30 41.37
N GLY A 138 0.04 14.69 41.27
CA GLY A 138 -0.47 15.49 40.14
C GLY A 138 -0.48 14.77 38.79
N GLY A 139 -0.32 13.44 38.76
CA GLY A 139 -0.29 12.63 37.52
C GLY A 139 1.08 12.61 36.81
N VAL A 140 2.06 13.38 37.29
CA VAL A 140 3.37 13.53 36.63
C VAL A 140 4.30 12.38 36.99
N GLY A 141 4.76 11.64 35.97
CA GLY A 141 5.69 10.52 36.12
C GLY A 141 5.10 9.33 36.90
N HIS A 142 5.97 8.48 37.43
CA HIS A 142 5.60 7.19 38.01
C HIS A 142 6.30 6.95 39.34
N VAL A 143 5.64 6.19 40.21
CA VAL A 143 6.22 5.64 41.44
C VAL A 143 6.10 4.12 41.37
N LEU A 144 7.25 3.45 41.22
CA LEU A 144 7.38 2.00 41.30
C LEU A 144 7.56 1.58 42.75
N THR A 145 7.01 0.43 43.09
CA THR A 145 7.22 -0.30 44.35
C THR A 145 7.96 -1.59 44.02
N ILE A 146 9.14 -1.78 44.63
CA ILE A 146 10.08 -2.85 44.30
C ILE A 146 10.37 -3.66 45.56
N ARG A 147 10.15 -4.97 45.49
CA ARG A 147 10.40 -5.93 46.57
C ARG A 147 11.61 -6.78 46.27
N LYS A 148 12.55 -6.83 47.21
CA LYS A 148 13.72 -7.70 47.22
C LYS A 148 13.44 -9.00 47.99
N PRO A 149 14.35 -9.99 47.93
CA PRO A 149 14.47 -11.02 48.96
C PRO A 149 14.43 -10.44 50.38
N GLU A 150 14.17 -11.29 51.36
CA GLU A 150 14.00 -10.89 52.79
C GLU A 150 12.76 -10.00 53.05
N GLY A 151 11.92 -9.74 52.04
CA GLY A 151 10.72 -8.91 52.16
C GLY A 151 10.98 -7.41 52.19
N ARG A 152 12.24 -6.98 52.02
CA ARG A 152 12.63 -5.56 51.95
C ARG A 152 11.98 -4.90 50.73
N GLU A 153 11.19 -3.86 50.96
CA GLU A 153 10.47 -3.13 49.91
C GLU A 153 10.91 -1.66 49.88
N PHE A 154 11.14 -1.13 48.67
CA PHE A 154 11.52 0.26 48.45
C PHE A 154 10.74 0.86 47.27
N ARG A 155 10.78 2.19 47.13
CA ARG A 155 10.12 2.93 46.05
C ARG A 155 11.15 3.61 45.17
N TRP A 156 10.86 3.70 43.87
CA TRP A 156 11.68 4.42 42.89
C TRP A 156 10.78 5.29 42.01
N ASN A 157 11.18 6.53 41.79
CA ASN A 157 10.41 7.53 41.05
C ASN A 157 11.07 7.81 39.70
N CYS A 158 10.29 7.85 38.61
CA CYS A 158 10.81 8.07 37.26
C CYS A 158 9.87 8.85 36.34
N ASP A 159 10.42 9.36 35.23
CA ASP A 159 9.69 10.12 34.21
C ASP A 159 8.95 9.20 33.22
N ALA A 160 9.45 7.97 33.02
CA ALA A 160 8.88 6.97 32.09
C ALA A 160 9.14 5.51 32.54
N VAL A 161 8.41 4.54 31.97
CA VAL A 161 8.49 3.11 32.26
C VAL A 161 8.39 2.26 30.98
N ALA A 162 9.35 1.36 30.77
CA ALA A 162 9.26 0.26 29.81
C ALA A 162 8.92 -1.06 30.52
N VAL A 163 7.77 -1.63 30.19
CA VAL A 163 7.41 -3.01 30.53
C VAL A 163 8.06 -3.93 29.50
N CYS A 164 8.89 -4.86 29.95
CA CYS A 164 9.65 -5.80 29.12
C CYS A 164 9.56 -7.25 29.64
N THR A 165 8.55 -7.55 30.46
CA THR A 165 8.34 -8.86 31.11
C THR A 165 8.03 -10.00 30.14
N GLY A 166 7.50 -9.66 28.95
CA GLY A 166 7.23 -10.60 27.86
C GLY A 166 5.94 -11.41 28.01
N LEU A 167 5.55 -12.05 26.91
CA LEU A 167 4.26 -12.76 26.74
C LEU A 167 4.15 -14.13 27.44
N HIS A 168 5.19 -14.59 28.17
CA HIS A 168 5.37 -16.01 28.53
C HIS A 168 5.71 -16.22 30.01
N VAL A 169 5.06 -15.46 30.89
CA VAL A 169 5.25 -15.54 32.35
C VAL A 169 4.17 -16.40 33.00
N ASP A 170 2.90 -15.98 32.92
CA ASP A 170 1.80 -16.54 33.69
C ASP A 170 1.01 -17.62 32.91
N PRO A 171 0.92 -18.87 33.40
CA PRO A 171 0.29 -19.98 32.68
C PRO A 171 -1.20 -19.78 32.37
N TYR A 172 -1.60 -19.92 31.11
CA TYR A 172 -3.03 -19.99 30.77
C TYR A 172 -3.55 -21.42 30.95
N VAL A 173 -4.31 -21.64 32.02
CA VAL A 173 -4.95 -22.93 32.35
C VAL A 173 -6.44 -22.87 31.97
N PRO A 174 -6.87 -23.48 30.86
CA PRO A 174 -8.28 -23.48 30.47
C PRO A 174 -9.10 -24.41 31.35
N HIS A 175 -10.33 -24.00 31.69
CA HIS A 175 -11.29 -24.85 32.36
C HIS A 175 -11.72 -26.03 31.46
N ILE A 176 -11.57 -27.26 31.97
CA ILE A 176 -12.06 -28.50 31.36
C ILE A 176 -12.83 -29.24 32.46
N PRO A 177 -14.17 -29.42 32.35
CA PRO A 177 -14.97 -30.06 33.39
C PRO A 177 -14.46 -31.49 33.69
N GLY A 178 -14.26 -31.82 34.96
CA GLY A 178 -13.80 -33.15 35.37
C GLY A 178 -12.28 -33.37 35.38
N ILE A 179 -11.48 -32.39 34.95
CA ILE A 179 -10.02 -32.55 34.81
C ILE A 179 -9.31 -32.89 36.12
N GLU A 180 -9.89 -32.54 37.27
CA GLU A 180 -9.43 -32.87 38.62
C GLU A 180 -9.37 -34.38 38.91
N LYS A 181 -10.00 -35.21 38.07
CA LYS A 181 -10.00 -36.68 38.17
C LYS A 181 -8.82 -37.34 37.44
N VAL A 182 -8.07 -36.57 36.64
CA VAL A 182 -6.82 -37.04 36.01
C VAL A 182 -5.72 -37.06 37.08
N PRO A 183 -4.99 -38.18 37.28
CA PRO A 183 -4.02 -38.31 38.38
C PRO A 183 -2.94 -37.23 38.42
N VAL A 184 -2.46 -36.76 37.26
CA VAL A 184 -1.48 -35.67 37.16
C VAL A 184 -1.90 -34.68 36.09
N VAL A 185 -2.11 -33.42 36.49
CA VAL A 185 -2.40 -32.31 35.57
C VAL A 185 -1.34 -31.23 35.77
N MET A 186 -0.61 -30.87 34.71
CA MET A 186 0.43 -29.83 34.77
C MET A 186 0.41 -28.92 33.55
N HIS A 187 0.70 -27.63 33.75
CA HIS A 187 1.03 -26.75 32.63
C HIS A 187 2.48 -26.99 32.16
N SER A 188 2.71 -26.84 30.87
CA SER A 188 4.02 -27.00 30.20
C SER A 188 5.18 -26.27 30.88
N SER A 189 4.93 -25.12 31.52
CA SER A 189 5.95 -24.37 32.29
C SER A 189 6.49 -25.10 33.53
N ARG A 190 5.71 -26.04 34.11
CA ARG A 190 6.10 -26.87 35.28
C ARG A 190 6.80 -28.18 34.89
N LEU A 191 6.67 -28.61 33.64
CA LEU A 191 7.38 -29.75 33.11
C LEU A 191 8.84 -29.35 32.84
N LYS A 192 9.80 -30.10 33.39
CA LYS A 192 11.25 -29.82 33.34
C LYS A 192 12.07 -30.99 32.79
N ARG A 193 11.72 -32.24 33.12
CA ARG A 193 12.45 -33.45 32.71
C ARG A 193 11.49 -34.60 32.38
N ARG A 194 11.96 -35.58 31.60
CA ARG A 194 11.16 -36.71 31.13
C ARG A 194 10.61 -37.62 32.23
N GLU A 195 11.27 -37.71 33.40
CA GLU A 195 10.76 -38.52 34.53
C GLU A 195 9.38 -38.07 35.01
N GLN A 196 8.99 -36.81 34.79
CA GLN A 196 7.70 -36.26 35.19
C GLN A 196 6.51 -36.82 34.38
N PHE A 197 6.75 -37.55 33.28
CA PHE A 197 5.73 -38.34 32.60
C PHE A 197 5.44 -39.69 33.29
N GLY A 198 6.31 -40.14 34.20
CA GLY A 198 6.25 -41.49 34.76
C GLY A 198 6.71 -42.58 33.77
N ARG A 199 6.48 -43.86 34.15
CA ARG A 199 6.75 -45.04 33.31
C ARG A 199 5.43 -45.75 33.01
N GLY A 200 5.20 -46.17 31.77
CA GLY A 200 3.99 -46.87 31.35
C GLY A 200 2.70 -46.04 31.37
N ALA A 201 2.80 -44.72 31.55
CA ALA A 201 1.66 -43.81 31.61
C ALA A 201 1.10 -43.45 30.23
N ASN A 202 -0.19 -43.13 30.18
CA ASN A 202 -0.89 -42.56 29.03
C ASN A 202 -0.85 -41.03 29.10
N ILE A 203 -0.16 -40.39 28.17
CA ILE A 203 0.11 -38.94 28.17
C ILE A 203 -0.79 -38.21 27.18
N VAL A 204 -1.50 -37.17 27.63
CA VAL A 204 -2.29 -36.29 26.76
C VAL A 204 -1.70 -34.88 26.79
N VAL A 205 -1.25 -34.38 25.65
CA VAL A 205 -0.74 -33.02 25.47
C VAL A 205 -1.85 -32.15 24.87
N CYS A 206 -2.38 -31.21 25.65
CA CYS A 206 -3.44 -30.30 25.21
C CYS A 206 -2.83 -29.03 24.61
N GLY A 207 -2.92 -28.88 23.29
CA GLY A 207 -2.30 -27.81 22.52
C GLY A 207 -1.60 -28.33 21.26
N ALA A 208 -1.36 -27.45 20.29
CA ALA A 208 -0.67 -27.79 19.03
C ALA A 208 0.32 -26.71 18.57
N GLY A 209 0.86 -25.95 19.52
CA GLY A 209 1.97 -25.01 19.29
C GLY A 209 3.34 -25.70 19.37
N GLU A 210 4.40 -24.92 19.24
CA GLU A 210 5.79 -25.41 19.20
C GLU A 210 6.13 -26.25 20.45
N THR A 211 5.79 -25.74 21.64
CA THR A 211 5.95 -26.44 22.93
C THR A 211 5.13 -27.73 23.01
N ALA A 212 3.97 -27.82 22.36
CA ALA A 212 3.19 -29.06 22.34
C ALA A 212 3.86 -30.15 21.49
N MET A 213 4.42 -29.77 20.34
CA MET A 213 5.17 -30.70 19.47
C MET A 213 6.42 -31.22 20.16
N ASP A 214 7.16 -30.35 20.85
CA ASP A 214 8.36 -30.80 21.57
C ASP A 214 8.02 -31.73 22.74
N LEU A 215 6.99 -31.41 23.52
CA LEU A 215 6.59 -32.20 24.68
C LEU A 215 5.95 -33.54 24.26
N ALA A 216 5.21 -33.58 23.16
CA ALA A 216 4.72 -34.83 22.59
C ALA A 216 5.86 -35.68 21.99
N HIS A 217 6.90 -35.05 21.40
CA HIS A 217 8.12 -35.74 20.99
C HIS A 217 8.88 -36.31 22.20
N LEU A 218 9.13 -35.52 23.25
CA LEU A 218 9.79 -35.95 24.48
C LEU A 218 9.01 -37.07 25.19
N ALA A 219 7.68 -37.02 25.17
CA ALA A 219 6.82 -38.09 25.67
C ALA A 219 7.00 -39.36 24.83
N VAL A 220 6.84 -39.32 23.50
CA VAL A 220 6.86 -40.53 22.67
C VAL A 220 8.24 -41.18 22.57
N THR A 221 9.32 -40.40 22.74
CA THR A 221 10.69 -40.96 22.85
C THR A 221 10.95 -41.62 24.21
N SER A 222 10.21 -41.25 25.25
CA SER A 222 10.30 -41.78 26.62
C SER A 222 9.56 -43.12 26.80
N THR A 223 9.55 -43.65 28.03
CA THR A 223 8.94 -44.95 28.39
C THR A 223 7.45 -44.85 28.73
N THR A 224 6.68 -44.17 27.87
CA THR A 224 5.22 -43.99 27.97
C THR A 224 4.45 -45.15 27.31
N ALA A 225 3.25 -45.46 27.77
CA ALA A 225 2.38 -46.45 27.11
C ALA A 225 1.68 -45.89 25.86
N SER A 226 1.21 -44.64 25.93
CA SER A 226 0.63 -43.93 24.78
C SER A 226 0.86 -42.42 24.89
N VAL A 227 0.80 -41.72 23.75
CA VAL A 227 0.91 -40.27 23.65
C VAL A 227 -0.14 -39.74 22.68
N THR A 228 -0.93 -38.76 23.12
CA THR A 228 -1.98 -38.11 22.33
C THR A 228 -1.81 -36.59 22.31
N ILE A 229 -2.03 -35.96 21.16
CA ILE A 229 -2.14 -34.50 21.01
C ILE A 229 -3.61 -34.11 20.83
N CYS A 230 -4.11 -33.18 21.67
CA CYS A 230 -5.44 -32.59 21.55
C CYS A 230 -5.39 -31.17 20.96
N HIS A 231 -6.10 -30.93 19.85
CA HIS A 231 -6.16 -29.63 19.18
C HIS A 231 -7.59 -29.07 19.08
N ARG A 232 -7.72 -27.73 18.96
CA ARG A 232 -9.03 -27.10 18.66
C ARG A 232 -9.35 -27.21 17.17
N ASP A 233 -8.59 -26.56 16.30
CA ASP A 233 -8.86 -26.48 14.86
C ASP A 233 -7.64 -26.81 13.96
N GLY A 234 -6.74 -27.66 14.45
CA GLY A 234 -5.53 -28.05 13.71
C GLY A 234 -4.42 -26.98 13.73
N TRP A 235 -3.31 -27.31 13.09
CA TRP A 235 -2.09 -26.49 13.05
C TRP A 235 -1.37 -26.64 11.70
N PHE A 236 -0.38 -25.79 11.43
CA PHE A 236 0.45 -25.87 10.22
C PHE A 236 1.91 -25.90 10.67
N CYS A 237 2.63 -26.99 10.39
CA CYS A 237 4.05 -27.08 10.71
C CYS A 237 4.95 -26.56 9.58
N ALA A 238 6.01 -25.84 9.94
CA ALA A 238 7.03 -25.34 9.02
C ALA A 238 8.42 -25.90 9.38
N PRO A 239 9.27 -26.24 8.39
CA PRO A 239 10.60 -26.78 8.66
C PRO A 239 11.56 -25.64 9.00
N LYS A 240 12.45 -25.82 10.00
CA LYS A 240 13.46 -24.80 10.36
C LYS A 240 14.42 -24.45 9.22
N ILE A 241 14.72 -25.43 8.38
CA ILE A 241 15.68 -25.37 7.28
C ILE A 241 14.96 -25.80 6.01
N ILE A 242 15.21 -25.14 4.88
CA ILE A 242 14.62 -25.52 3.59
C ILE A 242 15.08 -26.94 3.21
N PRO A 243 14.17 -27.90 2.93
CA PRO A 243 14.54 -29.26 2.55
C PRO A 243 15.25 -29.31 1.18
N THR A 244 16.34 -30.06 1.10
CA THR A 244 17.06 -30.32 -0.16
C THR A 244 16.44 -31.50 -0.92
N PRO A 245 16.27 -31.44 -2.26
CA PRO A 245 15.91 -32.61 -3.06
C PRO A 245 16.98 -33.70 -3.00
N ARG A 246 16.56 -34.98 -3.05
CA ARG A 246 17.47 -36.14 -2.92
C ARG A 246 18.40 -36.35 -4.12
N LEU A 247 18.09 -35.74 -5.27
CA LEU A 247 18.78 -35.99 -6.54
C LEU A 247 20.19 -35.38 -6.65
N HIS A 248 20.60 -34.52 -5.72
CA HIS A 248 21.94 -33.91 -5.68
C HIS A 248 22.46 -33.84 -4.24
N SER A 249 23.72 -34.20 -4.03
CA SER A 249 24.43 -33.86 -2.79
C SER A 249 24.80 -32.37 -2.82
N PRO A 250 24.34 -31.54 -1.88
CA PRO A 250 24.49 -30.09 -1.99
C PRO A 250 25.93 -29.64 -1.70
N THR A 251 26.49 -28.84 -2.62
CA THR A 251 27.82 -28.22 -2.49
C THR A 251 27.87 -27.06 -1.49
N ARG A 252 26.76 -26.77 -0.80
CA ARG A 252 26.55 -25.62 0.09
C ARG A 252 25.69 -26.04 1.30
N PRO A 253 25.89 -25.44 2.49
CA PRO A 253 24.96 -25.64 3.60
C PRO A 253 23.59 -25.05 3.25
N ASN A 254 22.52 -25.72 3.71
CA ASN A 254 21.14 -25.26 3.48
C ASN A 254 20.88 -23.88 4.10
N LYS A 255 19.81 -23.21 3.63
CA LYS A 255 19.37 -21.90 4.13
C LYS A 255 18.32 -22.06 5.25
N PRO A 256 18.44 -21.33 6.38
CA PRO A 256 17.39 -21.24 7.39
C PRO A 256 16.12 -20.58 6.82
N VAL A 257 14.93 -21.11 7.16
CA VAL A 257 13.65 -20.68 6.57
C VAL A 257 13.28 -19.23 6.93
N ASP A 258 13.72 -18.73 8.08
CA ASP A 258 13.44 -17.35 8.47
C ASP A 258 14.26 -16.34 7.66
N THR A 259 15.40 -16.73 7.11
CA THR A 259 16.20 -15.89 6.19
C THR A 259 15.76 -15.98 4.73
N SER A 260 14.70 -16.73 4.41
CA SER A 260 14.35 -17.07 3.02
C SER A 260 13.43 -16.07 2.32
N VAL A 261 12.79 -15.15 3.04
CA VAL A 261 12.00 -14.07 2.41
C VAL A 261 12.97 -13.07 1.78
N ALA A 262 12.69 -12.67 0.53
CA ALA A 262 13.39 -11.58 -0.14
C ALA A 262 12.59 -10.28 0.07
N SER A 263 13.24 -9.24 0.58
CA SER A 263 12.56 -7.95 0.82
C SER A 263 12.13 -7.28 -0.49
N LEU A 264 12.85 -7.47 -1.59
CA LEU A 264 12.51 -6.90 -2.90
C LEU A 264 11.28 -7.60 -3.48
N PHE A 265 10.33 -6.81 -3.99
CA PHE A 265 8.98 -7.21 -4.44
C PHE A 265 7.99 -7.60 -3.32
N ASP A 266 8.41 -7.49 -2.06
CA ASP A 266 7.57 -7.69 -0.86
C ASP A 266 7.46 -6.39 -0.04
N THR A 267 8.53 -5.99 0.66
CA THR A 267 8.53 -4.91 1.66
C THR A 267 9.56 -3.80 1.41
N ALA A 268 10.62 -4.03 0.62
CA ALA A 268 11.62 -3.01 0.30
C ALA A 268 11.27 -2.15 -0.93
N TYR A 269 10.50 -2.73 -1.85
CA TYR A 269 9.85 -2.08 -2.98
C TYR A 269 8.86 -3.09 -3.56
N ALA A 270 7.59 -2.70 -3.71
CA ALA A 270 6.57 -3.48 -4.40
C ALA A 270 5.77 -2.51 -5.30
N HIS A 271 5.30 -2.97 -6.46
CA HIS A 271 4.54 -2.11 -7.37
C HIS A 271 3.21 -1.67 -6.71
N PRO A 272 2.73 -0.41 -6.84
CA PRO A 272 1.52 0.05 -6.13
C PRO A 272 0.26 -0.80 -6.39
N VAL A 273 0.12 -1.39 -7.58
CA VAL A 273 -0.97 -2.34 -7.90
C VAL A 273 -0.87 -3.64 -7.09
N LEU A 274 0.34 -4.09 -6.74
CA LEU A 274 0.56 -5.25 -5.86
C LEU A 274 0.42 -4.88 -4.38
N GLN A 275 0.80 -3.67 -3.96
CA GLN A 275 0.56 -3.17 -2.60
C GLN A 275 -0.94 -3.11 -2.29
N ARG A 276 -1.72 -2.49 -3.19
CA ARG A 276 -3.17 -2.24 -3.03
C ARG A 276 -4.06 -3.43 -3.38
N SER A 277 -3.52 -4.61 -3.68
CA SER A 277 -4.32 -5.78 -4.08
C SER A 277 -3.96 -7.05 -3.33
N ARG A 278 -4.92 -7.98 -3.26
CA ARG A 278 -4.72 -9.30 -2.64
C ARG A 278 -3.83 -10.23 -3.48
N LEU A 279 -3.38 -9.82 -4.66
CA LEU A 279 -2.68 -10.68 -5.62
C LEU A 279 -1.36 -11.24 -5.08
N LEU A 280 -0.56 -10.42 -4.39
CA LEU A 280 0.70 -10.84 -3.77
C LEU A 280 0.47 -11.94 -2.72
N TRP A 281 -0.52 -11.75 -1.85
CA TRP A 281 -0.84 -12.69 -0.77
C TRP A 281 -1.52 -13.97 -1.26
N LEU A 282 -2.36 -13.88 -2.29
CA LEU A 282 -2.90 -15.05 -2.99
C LEU A 282 -1.79 -15.85 -3.69
N ALA A 283 -0.80 -15.19 -4.29
CA ALA A 283 0.34 -15.85 -4.91
C ALA A 283 1.21 -16.57 -3.86
N TYR A 284 1.54 -15.92 -2.73
CA TYR A 284 2.28 -16.56 -1.64
C TYR A 284 1.54 -17.74 -1.02
N ASP A 285 0.26 -17.59 -0.69
CA ASP A 285 -0.57 -18.67 -0.13
C ASP A 285 -0.61 -19.90 -1.06
N GLN A 286 -0.84 -19.68 -2.36
CA GLN A 286 -0.83 -20.73 -3.37
C GLN A 286 0.56 -21.37 -3.56
N TRP A 287 1.63 -20.57 -3.55
CA TRP A 287 2.99 -21.07 -3.67
C TRP A 287 3.38 -21.95 -2.47
N VAL A 288 3.12 -21.50 -1.24
CA VAL A 288 3.44 -22.25 -0.01
C VAL A 288 2.69 -23.60 0.00
N LYS A 289 1.40 -23.62 -0.30
CA LYS A 289 0.60 -24.87 -0.33
C LYS A 289 1.12 -25.86 -1.38
N LYS A 290 1.38 -25.39 -2.61
CA LYS A 290 1.89 -26.21 -3.71
C LYS A 290 3.32 -26.73 -3.45
N MET A 291 4.17 -25.94 -2.80
CA MET A 291 5.50 -26.40 -2.37
C MET A 291 5.44 -27.49 -1.32
N HIS A 292 4.59 -27.38 -0.30
CA HIS A 292 4.42 -28.43 0.70
C HIS A 292 3.90 -29.73 0.08
N TRP A 293 2.94 -29.63 -0.85
CA TRP A 293 2.43 -30.78 -1.59
C TRP A 293 3.51 -31.44 -2.45
N LEU A 294 4.33 -30.66 -3.15
CA LEU A 294 5.45 -31.18 -3.95
C LEU A 294 6.51 -31.89 -3.08
N ILE A 295 6.87 -31.28 -1.94
CA ILE A 295 7.91 -31.76 -1.02
C ILE A 295 7.45 -33.00 -0.23
N SER A 296 6.16 -33.10 0.13
CA SER A 296 5.70 -34.11 1.10
C SER A 296 4.38 -34.83 0.78
N GLY A 297 3.66 -34.43 -0.27
CA GLY A 297 2.37 -35.04 -0.69
C GLY A 297 1.14 -34.49 0.04
N THR A 298 1.32 -33.52 0.93
CA THR A 298 0.27 -32.89 1.76
C THR A 298 0.45 -31.37 1.72
N GLU A 299 -0.66 -30.62 1.76
CA GLU A 299 -0.66 -29.16 1.76
C GLU A 299 -0.59 -28.54 3.19
N GLU A 300 -0.58 -29.33 4.27
CA GLU A 300 -0.64 -28.80 5.65
C GLU A 300 0.73 -28.49 6.29
N GLY A 301 1.81 -29.03 5.71
CA GLY A 301 3.16 -28.95 6.28
C GLY A 301 4.02 -30.17 5.91
N PRO A 302 5.36 -30.13 6.06
CA PRO A 302 6.22 -31.21 5.59
C PRO A 302 6.04 -32.50 6.41
N ASP A 303 5.56 -33.55 5.75
CA ASP A 303 5.16 -34.83 6.37
C ASP A 303 4.07 -34.68 7.44
N GLN A 304 3.13 -33.74 7.25
CA GLN A 304 1.95 -33.57 8.10
C GLN A 304 0.71 -34.25 7.49
N TRP A 305 0.41 -35.48 7.92
CA TRP A 305 -0.71 -36.31 7.45
C TRP A 305 -1.92 -36.34 8.41
N GLN A 306 -1.85 -35.62 9.53
CA GLN A 306 -2.95 -35.41 10.49
C GLN A 306 -2.93 -33.96 11.01
N GLY A 307 -3.99 -33.55 11.73
CA GLY A 307 -4.06 -32.21 12.35
C GLY A 307 -4.39 -31.07 11.39
N HIS A 308 -5.05 -31.38 10.26
CA HIS A 308 -5.48 -30.44 9.21
C HIS A 308 -6.20 -29.20 9.77
N ILE A 309 -5.96 -28.04 9.15
CA ILE A 309 -6.70 -26.80 9.44
C ILE A 309 -8.01 -26.76 8.64
N SER A 310 -9.07 -26.19 9.22
CA SER A 310 -10.33 -25.89 8.51
C SER A 310 -10.08 -25.05 7.24
N ARG A 311 -10.80 -25.33 6.15
CA ARG A 311 -10.53 -24.67 4.85
C ARG A 311 -10.59 -23.15 4.92
N ASP A 312 -11.50 -22.62 5.73
CA ASP A 312 -11.75 -21.18 5.87
C ASP A 312 -10.63 -20.46 6.65
N ARG A 313 -10.00 -21.17 7.61
CA ARG A 313 -8.81 -20.70 8.36
C ARG A 313 -7.49 -21.08 7.68
N LYS A 314 -7.50 -21.85 6.60
CA LYS A 314 -6.28 -22.26 5.87
C LYS A 314 -5.77 -21.15 4.94
N LYS A 315 -5.45 -19.98 5.49
CA LYS A 315 -4.80 -18.85 4.79
C LYS A 315 -3.49 -18.50 5.49
N LEU A 316 -2.41 -18.29 4.74
CA LEU A 316 -1.06 -18.05 5.28
C LEU A 316 -0.99 -16.85 6.26
N ASP A 317 -1.75 -15.79 5.96
CA ASP A 317 -1.87 -14.55 6.75
C ASP A 317 -2.64 -14.68 8.08
N SER A 318 -3.22 -15.86 8.36
CA SER A 318 -4.06 -16.11 9.54
C SER A 318 -3.51 -17.14 10.54
N ILE A 319 -2.31 -17.69 10.28
CA ILE A 319 -1.76 -18.86 11.00
C ILE A 319 -0.38 -18.56 11.62
N PHE A 320 -0.22 -18.84 12.92
CA PHE A 320 1.10 -19.03 13.50
C PHE A 320 1.68 -20.37 13.03
N LEU A 321 2.81 -20.33 12.31
CA LEU A 321 3.48 -21.54 11.81
C LEU A 321 4.27 -22.22 12.93
N CYS A 322 3.95 -23.48 13.21
CA CYS A 322 4.66 -24.27 14.20
C CYS A 322 6.05 -24.68 13.66
N LYS A 323 7.11 -24.03 14.14
CA LYS A 323 8.51 -24.28 13.72
C LYS A 323 9.19 -25.45 14.46
N SER A 324 8.42 -26.31 15.13
CA SER A 324 8.87 -27.62 15.62
C SER A 324 8.21 -28.70 14.78
N ASN A 325 9.01 -29.60 14.22
CA ASN A 325 8.56 -30.72 13.39
C ASN A 325 9.00 -32.10 13.94
N ARG A 326 9.63 -32.16 15.12
CA ARG A 326 10.16 -33.42 15.69
C ARG A 326 9.08 -34.48 15.99
N ALA A 327 7.84 -34.05 16.27
CA ALA A 327 6.70 -34.95 16.48
C ALA A 327 6.06 -35.46 15.17
N LEU A 328 6.22 -34.75 14.04
CA LEU A 328 5.53 -35.11 12.79
C LEU A 328 5.80 -36.53 12.30
N PRO A 329 7.03 -37.08 12.38
CA PRO A 329 7.28 -38.48 12.00
C PRO A 329 6.38 -39.47 12.73
N TYR A 330 6.11 -39.25 14.02
CA TYR A 330 5.28 -40.11 14.86
C TYR A 330 3.77 -39.81 14.71
N ILE A 331 3.40 -38.56 14.46
CA ILE A 331 2.00 -38.13 14.19
C ILE A 331 1.49 -38.70 12.86
N SER A 332 2.37 -38.74 11.86
CA SER A 332 2.05 -39.23 10.52
C SER A 332 2.27 -40.74 10.36
N GLU A 333 2.71 -41.44 11.40
CA GLU A 333 3.01 -42.86 11.30
C GLU A 333 1.75 -43.70 11.06
N GLY A 334 1.82 -44.64 10.10
CA GLY A 334 0.65 -45.36 9.60
C GLY A 334 -0.30 -44.55 8.68
N HIS A 335 -0.26 -43.22 8.71
CA HIS A 335 -1.18 -42.35 7.93
C HIS A 335 -0.67 -41.95 6.53
N ARG A 336 0.60 -42.21 6.21
CA ARG A 336 1.22 -41.81 4.92
C ARG A 336 0.65 -42.56 3.71
N SER A 337 0.26 -41.83 2.66
CA SER A 337 -0.31 -42.45 1.45
C SER A 337 0.66 -43.36 0.69
N ARG A 338 0.25 -44.62 0.47
CA ARG A 338 0.99 -45.64 -0.28
C ARG A 338 0.75 -45.60 -1.81
N SER A 339 0.07 -44.57 -2.31
CA SER A 339 -0.24 -44.39 -3.74
C SER A 339 1.00 -44.43 -4.64
N TRP A 340 0.86 -44.94 -5.87
CA TRP A 340 1.93 -44.95 -6.87
C TRP A 340 2.44 -43.53 -7.18
N TRP A 341 1.53 -42.55 -7.29
CA TRP A 341 1.89 -41.14 -7.49
C TRP A 341 2.73 -40.58 -6.34
N ASN A 342 2.42 -40.93 -5.09
CA ASN A 342 3.23 -40.50 -3.95
C ASN A 342 4.60 -41.20 -3.97
N ARG A 343 4.67 -42.49 -4.31
CA ARG A 343 5.95 -43.21 -4.49
C ARG A 343 6.83 -42.56 -5.56
N LEU A 344 6.28 -42.24 -6.74
CA LEU A 344 6.99 -41.55 -7.83
C LEU A 344 7.42 -40.13 -7.43
N ARG A 345 6.58 -39.37 -6.73
CA ARG A 345 6.96 -38.06 -6.16
C ARG A 345 8.15 -38.22 -5.19
N THR A 346 8.09 -39.21 -4.30
CA THR A 346 9.10 -39.40 -3.24
C THR A 346 10.48 -39.85 -3.72
N SER A 347 10.60 -40.44 -4.92
CA SER A 347 11.91 -40.78 -5.50
C SER A 347 12.63 -39.56 -6.11
N ILE A 348 11.90 -38.48 -6.43
CA ILE A 348 12.45 -37.26 -7.03
C ILE A 348 12.69 -36.18 -5.97
N ILE A 349 11.65 -35.86 -5.17
CA ILE A 349 11.70 -34.83 -4.12
C ILE A 349 11.05 -35.38 -2.85
N ASN A 350 11.84 -35.64 -1.80
CA ASN A 350 11.30 -35.96 -0.48
C ASN A 350 12.29 -35.66 0.64
N VAL A 351 11.75 -35.13 1.74
CA VAL A 351 12.43 -35.07 3.05
C VAL A 351 12.89 -36.50 3.44
N PRO A 352 14.03 -36.69 4.14
CA PRO A 352 14.27 -37.96 4.84
C PRO A 352 13.11 -38.26 5.79
N LEU A 353 12.57 -39.48 5.72
CA LEU A 353 11.63 -39.98 6.73
C LEU A 353 12.47 -40.59 7.86
N ASN A 354 12.24 -40.15 9.09
CA ASN A 354 12.89 -40.73 10.27
C ASN A 354 12.17 -42.04 10.62
N ASP A 355 12.93 -43.09 10.96
CA ASP A 355 12.35 -44.30 11.53
C ASP A 355 11.77 -43.99 12.92
N THR A 356 10.52 -44.40 13.13
CA THR A 356 9.76 -44.21 14.37
C THR A 356 9.88 -45.42 15.31
N GLY A 357 10.42 -46.56 14.83
CA GLY A 357 10.41 -47.82 15.55
C GLY A 357 8.99 -48.37 15.80
N GLY A 358 8.02 -47.98 14.97
CA GLY A 358 6.61 -48.31 15.14
C GLY A 358 5.88 -47.52 16.23
N ARG A 359 6.55 -46.60 16.94
CA ARG A 359 5.88 -45.67 17.86
C ARG A 359 5.12 -44.60 17.09
N ARG A 360 3.95 -44.19 17.61
CA ARG A 360 3.11 -43.14 17.02
C ARG A 360 2.59 -42.17 18.08
N ILE A 361 2.13 -41.01 17.63
CA ILE A 361 1.38 -40.04 18.44
C ILE A 361 -0.04 -39.98 17.87
N ASP A 362 -1.04 -40.30 18.68
CA ASP A 362 -2.44 -40.20 18.27
C ASP A 362 -2.91 -38.73 18.30
N VAL A 363 -3.81 -38.34 17.39
CA VAL A 363 -4.30 -36.97 17.25
C VAL A 363 -5.80 -36.92 17.49
N MET A 364 -6.25 -35.97 18.32
CA MET A 364 -7.65 -35.80 18.69
C MET A 364 -8.07 -34.33 18.69
N LYS A 365 -9.39 -34.10 18.54
CA LYS A 365 -10.03 -32.81 18.83
C LYS A 365 -9.97 -32.50 20.33
N TRP A 366 -10.32 -31.27 20.70
CA TRP A 366 -10.27 -30.78 22.07
C TRP A 366 -11.26 -31.54 22.98
N PRO A 367 -10.86 -31.94 24.21
CA PRO A 367 -11.74 -32.66 25.13
C PRO A 367 -12.89 -31.78 25.63
N SER A 368 -14.08 -32.36 25.72
CA SER A 368 -15.30 -31.70 26.21
C SER A 368 -15.39 -31.73 27.74
N HIS A 369 -15.12 -32.89 28.34
CA HIS A 369 -15.15 -33.15 29.77
C HIS A 369 -14.39 -34.45 30.09
N VAL A 370 -14.23 -34.75 31.38
CA VAL A 370 -13.73 -36.03 31.91
C VAL A 370 -14.82 -36.70 32.75
N ASP A 371 -15.12 -37.96 32.46
CA ASP A 371 -16.17 -38.74 33.15
C ASP A 371 -15.75 -39.17 34.57
N ALA A 372 -16.57 -39.97 35.25
CA ALA A 372 -16.26 -40.46 36.61
C ALA A 372 -15.09 -41.46 36.64
N ASP A 373 -14.83 -42.15 35.53
CA ASP A 373 -13.81 -43.20 35.39
C ASP A 373 -12.44 -42.65 34.95
N GLY A 374 -12.31 -41.33 34.80
CA GLY A 374 -11.08 -40.65 34.36
C GLY A 374 -10.85 -40.66 32.84
N PHE A 375 -11.87 -40.95 32.02
CA PHE A 375 -11.75 -40.86 30.56
C PHE A 375 -12.14 -39.46 30.07
N MET A 376 -11.29 -38.89 29.23
CA MET A 376 -11.53 -37.65 28.50
C MET A 376 -12.41 -37.95 27.27
N HIS A 377 -13.50 -37.20 27.10
CA HIS A 377 -14.47 -37.39 26.01
C HIS A 377 -14.32 -36.34 24.92
N VAL A 378 -14.26 -36.78 23.66
CA VAL A 378 -14.10 -35.91 22.49
C VAL A 378 -15.41 -35.82 21.71
N THR A 379 -15.82 -34.60 21.35
CA THR A 379 -16.97 -34.35 20.47
C THR A 379 -16.52 -34.47 19.00
N GLU A 380 -17.13 -35.36 18.21
CA GLU A 380 -16.82 -35.54 16.77
C GLU A 380 -17.78 -34.78 15.84
N ASP A 381 -17.23 -34.27 14.74
CA ASP A 381 -17.97 -33.71 13.60
C ASP A 381 -18.41 -34.84 12.64
N LYS A 382 -19.72 -34.98 12.40
CA LYS A 382 -20.36 -35.76 11.29
C LYS A 382 -20.10 -37.27 11.17
N SER A 383 -19.05 -37.85 11.75
CA SER A 383 -18.77 -39.30 11.73
C SER A 383 -19.45 -40.10 12.84
N GLY A 384 -19.81 -39.44 13.95
CA GLY A 384 -20.61 -40.04 15.04
C GLY A 384 -19.87 -41.04 15.94
N VAL A 385 -18.55 -41.23 15.80
CA VAL A 385 -17.79 -42.22 16.56
C VAL A 385 -17.27 -41.58 17.86
N ARG A 386 -17.93 -41.86 18.98
CA ARG A 386 -17.49 -41.36 20.30
C ARG A 386 -16.14 -41.98 20.70
N ARG A 387 -15.05 -41.23 20.56
CA ARG A 387 -13.74 -41.58 21.11
C ARG A 387 -13.63 -41.10 22.56
N ARG A 388 -13.20 -42.00 23.45
CA ARG A 388 -12.78 -41.69 24.82
C ARG A 388 -11.34 -42.16 25.03
N ILE A 389 -10.55 -41.41 25.80
CA ILE A 389 -9.16 -41.75 26.14
C ILE A 389 -8.96 -41.62 27.66
N ARG A 390 -8.33 -42.62 28.27
CA ARG A 390 -7.86 -42.53 29.66
C ARG A 390 -6.51 -41.80 29.67
N ALA A 391 -6.40 -40.76 30.49
CA ALA A 391 -5.16 -40.03 30.69
C ALA A 391 -4.66 -40.26 32.11
N ASP A 392 -3.40 -40.66 32.26
CA ASP A 392 -2.73 -40.72 33.56
C ASP A 392 -1.97 -39.41 33.84
N VAL A 393 -1.49 -38.74 32.76
CA VAL A 393 -0.88 -37.41 32.80
C VAL A 393 -1.46 -36.51 31.70
N VAL A 394 -2.02 -35.35 32.08
CA VAL A 394 -2.38 -34.25 31.17
C VAL A 394 -1.35 -33.13 31.26
N VAL A 395 -0.77 -32.78 30.11
CA VAL A 395 0.16 -31.66 29.96
C VAL A 395 -0.50 -30.56 29.14
N LEU A 396 -0.84 -29.46 29.80
CA LEU A 396 -1.44 -28.28 29.18
C LEU A 396 -0.33 -27.46 28.50
N ALA A 397 -0.24 -27.54 27.18
CA ALA A 397 0.64 -26.73 26.33
C ALA A 397 -0.17 -25.56 25.74
N THR A 398 -0.87 -24.85 26.63
CA THR A 398 -2.04 -24.01 26.31
C THR A 398 -1.73 -22.51 26.20
N GLY A 399 -0.49 -22.12 26.47
CA GLY A 399 -0.02 -20.74 26.34
C GLY A 399 0.02 -20.00 27.68
N TYR A 400 0.01 -18.68 27.61
CA TYR A 400 0.25 -17.80 28.74
C TYR A 400 -0.70 -16.59 28.66
N SER A 401 -1.10 -16.06 29.81
CA SER A 401 -1.87 -14.82 29.90
C SER A 401 -0.94 -13.60 29.88
N ALA A 402 -1.43 -12.50 29.30
CA ALA A 402 -0.78 -11.19 29.34
C ALA A 402 -1.51 -10.29 30.34
N ASP A 403 -1.39 -10.61 31.63
CA ASP A 403 -1.89 -9.77 32.73
C ASP A 403 -0.71 -9.05 33.42
N PHE A 404 -1.01 -7.92 34.05
CA PHE A 404 -0.05 -7.01 34.66
C PHE A 404 -0.64 -6.50 35.98
N PRO A 405 -0.75 -7.35 37.02
CA PRO A 405 -1.35 -6.96 38.31
C PRO A 405 -0.52 -5.90 39.06
N PHE A 406 0.73 -5.66 38.65
CA PHE A 406 1.55 -4.56 39.14
C PHE A 406 1.21 -3.20 38.49
N LEU A 407 0.47 -3.14 37.38
CA LEU A 407 -0.04 -1.89 36.82
C LEU A 407 -1.36 -1.53 37.50
N GLY A 408 -1.44 -0.33 38.11
CA GLY A 408 -2.68 0.23 38.61
C GLY A 408 -3.77 0.42 37.54
N PRO A 409 -5.02 0.75 37.93
CA PRO A 409 -6.13 0.89 36.99
C PRO A 409 -5.91 2.02 35.96
N ASP A 410 -5.19 3.08 36.34
CA ASP A 410 -4.94 4.28 35.51
C ASP A 410 -3.83 4.11 34.44
N TYR A 411 -3.50 2.86 34.10
CA TYR A 411 -2.49 2.51 33.09
C TYR A 411 -3.12 1.72 31.94
N PRO A 412 -2.79 2.06 30.68
CA PRO A 412 -3.24 1.28 29.54
C PRO A 412 -2.65 -0.14 29.58
N ARG A 413 -3.40 -1.11 29.07
CA ARG A 413 -2.98 -2.50 28.87
C ARG A 413 -2.39 -2.65 27.45
N PRO A 414 -1.63 -3.73 27.12
CA PRO A 414 -1.04 -3.87 25.78
C PRO A 414 -2.05 -3.85 24.63
N SER A 415 -3.29 -4.28 24.87
CA SER A 415 -4.41 -4.21 23.92
C SER A 415 -4.89 -2.79 23.61
N GLN A 416 -4.44 -1.79 24.38
CA GLN A 416 -4.76 -0.36 24.22
C GLN A 416 -3.58 0.45 23.69
N ALA A 417 -2.47 -0.21 23.29
CA ALA A 417 -1.28 0.44 22.71
C ALA A 417 -1.45 0.63 21.20
N ASP A 418 -2.22 1.66 20.82
CA ASP A 418 -2.54 2.04 19.44
C ASP A 418 -1.31 2.26 18.55
N ILE A 419 -0.21 2.81 19.07
CA ILE A 419 1.04 2.95 18.32
C ILE A 419 1.77 1.61 18.26
N ARG A 420 1.41 0.82 17.24
CA ARG A 420 2.06 -0.44 16.80
C ARG A 420 2.13 -1.54 17.87
N GLY A 421 1.27 -1.50 18.90
CA GLY A 421 1.36 -2.40 20.06
C GLY A 421 2.55 -2.10 20.98
N VAL A 422 3.08 -0.86 20.94
CA VAL A 422 4.27 -0.43 21.69
C VAL A 422 3.91 0.54 22.81
N TYR A 423 3.18 1.62 22.51
CA TYR A 423 2.74 2.61 23.51
C TYR A 423 1.38 3.19 23.08
N LYS A 424 0.72 3.95 23.97
CA LYS A 424 -0.56 4.61 23.68
C LYS A 424 -0.32 6.07 23.30
N SER A 425 -1.01 6.58 22.28
CA SER A 425 -0.75 7.89 21.67
C SER A 425 -0.86 9.09 22.63
N ASP A 426 -1.71 9.00 23.66
CA ASP A 426 -1.86 9.99 24.73
C ASP A 426 -0.93 9.77 25.94
N ASP A 427 -0.26 8.62 26.03
CA ASP A 427 0.66 8.26 27.11
C ASP A 427 1.92 7.54 26.60
N VAL A 428 2.84 8.33 26.03
CA VAL A 428 4.19 7.86 25.65
C VAL A 428 5.08 7.56 26.86
N SER A 429 4.65 7.85 28.10
CA SER A 429 5.46 7.58 29.30
C SER A 429 5.48 6.09 29.67
N LEU A 430 4.49 5.29 29.23
CA LEU A 430 4.49 3.83 29.36
C LEU A 430 4.69 3.16 27.99
N ALA A 431 5.53 2.13 27.92
CA ALA A 431 5.62 1.24 26.76
C ALA A 431 5.67 -0.26 27.10
N PHE A 432 5.25 -1.06 26.15
CA PHE A 432 5.22 -2.52 26.14
C PHE A 432 6.16 -3.05 25.07
N ILE A 433 7.39 -3.43 25.45
CA ILE A 433 8.41 -3.90 24.52
C ILE A 433 8.45 -5.44 24.48
N GLY A 434 8.33 -6.02 23.28
CA GLY A 434 8.34 -7.46 23.05
C GLY A 434 6.98 -8.17 23.13
N PHE A 435 5.87 -7.43 23.14
CA PHE A 435 4.51 -7.97 23.30
C PHE A 435 3.81 -8.34 21.98
N VAL A 436 4.55 -8.36 20.87
CA VAL A 436 4.05 -8.64 19.52
C VAL A 436 4.65 -9.95 19.00
N ARG A 437 3.83 -10.90 18.51
CA ARG A 437 4.29 -12.22 18.06
C ARG A 437 4.41 -12.29 16.53
N PRO A 438 5.63 -12.36 15.94
CA PRO A 438 5.76 -12.59 14.50
C PRO A 438 5.44 -14.04 14.11
N ALA A 439 4.72 -14.23 12.99
CA ALA A 439 4.43 -15.53 12.40
C ALA A 439 5.69 -16.27 11.92
N ILE A 440 6.58 -15.57 11.20
CA ILE A 440 7.88 -16.08 10.75
C ILE A 440 8.97 -15.10 11.19
N GLY A 441 9.56 -15.32 12.36
CA GLY A 441 10.69 -14.49 12.81
C GLY A 441 11.03 -14.74 14.28
N ALA A 442 11.70 -13.78 14.91
CA ALA A 442 12.01 -13.78 16.34
C ALA A 442 11.55 -12.49 17.01
N ILE A 443 11.31 -12.53 18.33
CA ILE A 443 10.91 -11.35 19.11
C ILE A 443 12.09 -10.41 19.41
N PRO A 444 13.32 -10.86 19.73
CA PRO A 444 14.44 -9.96 20.04
C PRO A 444 14.73 -8.83 19.02
N PRO A 445 14.78 -9.06 17.69
CA PRO A 445 14.99 -7.96 16.73
C PRO A 445 13.78 -7.01 16.66
N LEU A 446 12.55 -7.51 16.78
CA LEU A 446 11.38 -6.63 16.80
C LEU A 446 11.35 -5.78 18.07
N ALA A 447 11.68 -6.37 19.22
CA ALA A 447 11.82 -5.66 20.49
C ALA A 447 12.92 -4.57 20.44
N GLU A 448 14.01 -4.81 19.69
CA GLU A 448 15.04 -3.81 19.42
C GLU A 448 14.50 -2.60 18.65
N LEU A 449 13.73 -2.83 17.57
CA LEU A 449 13.11 -1.77 16.78
C LEU A 449 11.99 -1.04 17.54
N GLN A 450 11.20 -1.77 18.34
CA GLN A 450 10.19 -1.19 19.25
C GLN A 450 10.85 -0.27 20.29
N ALA A 451 11.98 -0.69 20.88
CA ALA A 451 12.76 0.14 21.79
C ALA A 451 13.32 1.39 21.11
N GLN A 452 13.91 1.25 19.92
CA GLN A 452 14.40 2.38 19.12
C GLN A 452 13.28 3.39 18.80
N LEU A 453 12.09 2.91 18.40
CA LEU A 453 10.93 3.77 18.14
C LEU A 453 10.44 4.46 19.41
N TRP A 454 10.21 3.72 20.49
CA TRP A 454 9.69 4.31 21.72
C TRP A 454 10.67 5.31 22.35
N VAL A 455 11.97 5.00 22.44
CA VAL A 455 12.96 5.94 22.99
C VAL A 455 13.04 7.20 22.14
N LEU A 456 12.97 7.10 20.81
CA LEU A 456 12.89 8.27 19.92
C LEU A 456 11.63 9.11 20.20
N ARG A 457 10.46 8.46 20.36
CA ARG A 457 9.16 9.14 20.58
C ARG A 457 9.06 9.77 21.98
N LEU A 458 9.56 9.09 23.00
CA LEU A 458 9.70 9.60 24.37
C LEU A 458 10.60 10.85 24.42
N LEU A 459 11.75 10.79 23.74
CA LEU A 459 12.65 11.94 23.64
C LEU A 459 12.05 13.08 22.80
N GLN A 460 11.32 12.79 21.71
CA GLN A 460 10.59 13.82 20.95
C GLN A 460 9.50 14.51 21.78
N ALA A 461 8.83 13.78 22.69
CA ALA A 461 7.86 14.37 23.61
C ALA A 461 8.53 15.20 24.71
N ARG A 462 9.68 14.74 25.25
CA ARG A 462 10.39 15.42 26.35
C ARG A 462 11.25 16.61 25.91
N PHE A 463 11.85 16.52 24.73
CA PHE A 463 12.80 17.50 24.17
C PHE A 463 12.37 17.93 22.74
N PRO A 464 11.16 18.51 22.58
CA PRO A 464 10.52 18.68 21.28
C PRO A 464 11.29 19.55 20.27
N THR A 465 12.20 20.41 20.73
CA THR A 465 13.02 21.29 19.88
C THR A 465 14.41 20.72 19.56
N ALA A 466 14.89 19.74 20.33
CA ALA A 466 16.25 19.18 20.19
C ALA A 466 16.30 17.88 19.36
N MET A 467 15.15 17.21 19.20
CA MET A 467 15.05 15.92 18.51
C MET A 467 14.70 16.06 17.03
N PRO A 468 15.24 15.19 16.14
CA PRO A 468 14.83 15.16 14.73
C PRO A 468 13.34 14.80 14.58
N ARG A 469 12.66 15.48 13.64
CA ARG A 469 11.20 15.35 13.41
C ARG A 469 10.81 14.81 12.02
N GLY A 470 11.76 14.67 11.11
CA GLY A 470 11.56 14.12 9.76
C GLY A 470 12.53 12.95 9.49
N PRO A 471 12.37 12.25 8.35
CA PRO A 471 13.29 11.19 7.92
C PRO A 471 14.69 11.73 7.59
N ASP A 472 15.69 10.85 7.61
CA ASP A 472 17.03 11.13 7.05
C ASP A 472 16.90 11.37 5.52
N ARG A 473 17.77 12.21 4.96
CA ARG A 473 17.79 12.56 3.52
C ARG A 473 17.89 11.34 2.61
N ASP A 474 18.61 10.31 3.06
CA ASP A 474 18.81 9.06 2.31
C ASP A 474 17.80 7.95 2.70
N ALA A 475 16.83 8.26 3.57
CA ALA A 475 15.71 7.39 3.95
C ALA A 475 14.43 7.70 3.16
N LEU A 476 13.52 6.74 3.11
CA LEU A 476 12.23 6.86 2.42
C LEU A 476 11.26 7.77 3.20
N PRO A 477 10.49 8.64 2.53
CA PRO A 477 9.47 9.45 3.18
C PRO A 477 8.30 8.59 3.67
N THR A 478 7.76 8.95 4.83
CA THR A 478 6.74 8.16 5.56
C THR A 478 5.39 8.00 4.83
N TYR A 479 5.18 8.69 3.70
CA TYR A 479 3.90 8.74 2.97
C TYR A 479 3.88 8.02 1.60
N GLU A 480 5.01 7.53 1.07
CA GLU A 480 5.07 7.01 -0.32
C GLU A 480 4.72 5.51 -0.48
N LEU A 481 4.51 4.77 0.61
CA LEU A 481 4.44 3.31 0.57
C LEU A 481 3.29 2.78 1.43
N ASP A 482 2.40 2.00 0.80
CA ASP A 482 1.22 1.39 1.42
C ASP A 482 1.59 0.08 2.16
N PHE A 483 2.63 0.15 3.00
CA PHE A 483 3.13 -0.95 3.84
C PHE A 483 2.47 -0.99 5.23
N GLY A 484 1.31 -0.33 5.36
CA GLY A 484 0.50 -0.37 6.56
C GLY A 484 0.16 -1.80 7.00
N LEU A 485 0.02 -1.96 8.31
CA LEU A 485 -0.45 -3.20 8.95
C LEU A 485 -1.98 -3.34 8.76
N HIS A 486 -2.39 -3.48 7.50
CA HIS A 486 -3.78 -3.65 7.10
C HIS A 486 -4.29 -5.08 7.39
N PRO A 487 -5.56 -5.27 7.77
CA PRO A 487 -6.20 -6.58 7.82
C PRO A 487 -6.19 -7.28 6.45
N ARG A 488 -5.38 -8.35 6.30
CA ARG A 488 -5.18 -9.05 5.02
C ARG A 488 -6.26 -10.12 4.81
N CYS A 489 -6.71 -10.26 3.57
CA CYS A 489 -7.76 -11.21 3.15
C CYS A 489 -9.06 -11.21 3.99
N GLY A 490 -9.41 -10.07 4.60
CA GLY A 490 -10.57 -9.92 5.50
C GLY A 490 -10.33 -10.44 6.92
N TYR A 491 -9.09 -10.41 7.40
CA TYR A 491 -8.69 -10.95 8.69
C TYR A 491 -7.59 -10.08 9.34
N ASP A 492 -7.85 -9.55 10.52
CA ASP A 492 -6.83 -8.88 11.33
C ASP A 492 -6.11 -9.91 12.21
N PHE A 493 -4.85 -10.18 11.92
CA PHE A 493 -3.99 -11.09 12.67
C PHE A 493 -3.48 -10.49 13.99
N PHE A 494 -3.44 -9.16 14.10
CA PHE A 494 -3.09 -8.46 15.33
C PHE A 494 -4.25 -8.48 16.31
N ALA A 495 -5.41 -7.93 15.95
CA ALA A 495 -6.58 -7.88 16.83
C ALA A 495 -7.04 -9.28 17.30
N SER A 496 -7.01 -10.28 16.41
CA SER A 496 -7.49 -11.63 16.74
C SER A 496 -6.50 -12.52 17.52
N LYS A 497 -5.20 -12.22 17.49
CA LYS A 497 -4.13 -13.16 17.92
C LYS A 497 -2.86 -12.52 18.53
N GLY A 498 -2.75 -11.20 18.58
CA GLY A 498 -1.49 -10.49 18.89
C GLY A 498 -0.37 -10.78 17.87
N GLY A 499 -0.75 -11.19 16.66
CA GLY A 499 0.15 -11.67 15.62
C GLY A 499 0.50 -10.60 14.61
N VAL A 500 1.71 -10.65 14.07
CA VAL A 500 2.13 -9.84 12.91
C VAL A 500 2.88 -10.67 11.89
N ASP A 501 2.88 -10.21 10.64
CA ASP A 501 3.95 -10.54 9.72
C ASP A 501 5.25 -9.85 10.19
N HIS A 502 6.37 -10.58 10.19
CA HIS A 502 7.65 -10.04 10.66
C HIS A 502 8.20 -8.97 9.73
N GLU A 503 8.08 -9.19 8.43
CA GLU A 503 8.73 -8.38 7.41
C GLU A 503 8.05 -7.03 7.29
N ALA A 504 6.73 -7.01 7.13
CA ALA A 504 5.94 -5.78 7.11
C ALA A 504 6.05 -5.00 8.44
N TYR A 505 6.01 -5.68 9.59
CA TYR A 505 6.11 -5.01 10.90
C TYR A 505 7.49 -4.38 11.13
N ALA A 506 8.58 -5.09 10.82
CA ALA A 506 9.93 -4.55 10.95
C ALA A 506 10.17 -3.36 10.00
N TYR A 507 9.67 -3.45 8.76
CA TYR A 507 9.79 -2.35 7.79
C TYR A 507 8.93 -1.14 8.18
N GLN A 508 7.72 -1.34 8.70
CA GLN A 508 6.86 -0.26 9.18
C GLN A 508 7.48 0.47 10.37
N LEU A 509 8.08 -0.24 11.34
CA LEU A 509 8.82 0.40 12.43
C LEU A 509 10.01 1.25 11.91
N ALA A 510 10.67 0.80 10.85
CA ALA A 510 11.75 1.58 10.21
C ALA A 510 11.22 2.83 9.47
N LEU A 511 10.06 2.75 8.80
CA LEU A 511 9.39 3.91 8.21
C LEU A 511 8.93 4.92 9.28
N ASP A 512 8.36 4.43 10.39
CA ASP A 512 7.90 5.25 11.52
C ASP A 512 9.06 5.98 12.22
N MET A 513 10.30 5.51 12.07
CA MET A 513 11.53 6.14 12.57
C MET A 513 12.27 6.97 11.51
N GLY A 514 11.92 6.90 10.23
CA GLY A 514 12.72 7.49 9.16
C GLY A 514 14.08 6.79 8.96
N ALA A 515 14.12 5.47 9.16
CA ALA A 515 15.31 4.61 9.14
C ALA A 515 15.30 3.56 8.00
N ALA A 516 14.27 3.54 7.15
CA ALA A 516 14.20 2.69 5.96
C ALA A 516 15.00 3.33 4.78
N PRO A 517 16.11 2.74 4.31
CA PRO A 517 16.98 3.37 3.32
C PRO A 517 16.42 3.28 1.88
N THR A 518 16.66 4.34 1.10
CA THR A 518 16.27 4.41 -0.33
C THR A 518 17.06 3.44 -1.21
N VAL A 519 16.44 2.98 -2.30
CA VAL A 519 17.06 2.07 -3.29
C VAL A 519 18.34 2.66 -3.88
N THR A 520 18.34 3.96 -4.17
CA THR A 520 19.46 4.70 -4.78
C THR A 520 20.65 4.81 -3.84
N TYR A 521 20.43 5.09 -2.55
CA TYR A 521 21.48 5.05 -1.53
C TYR A 521 22.11 3.67 -1.40
N ILE A 522 21.27 2.63 -1.30
CA ILE A 522 21.71 1.23 -1.21
C ILE A 522 22.49 0.78 -2.45
N ALA A 523 22.04 1.15 -3.65
CA ALA A 523 22.73 0.86 -4.91
C ALA A 523 24.12 1.54 -4.99
N ARG A 524 24.24 2.79 -4.51
CA ARG A 524 25.53 3.52 -4.44
C ARG A 524 26.54 2.87 -3.49
N LYS A 525 26.09 2.14 -2.46
CA LYS A 525 26.97 1.27 -1.65
C LYS A 525 27.45 0.03 -2.42
N GLY A 526 26.74 -0.40 -3.45
CA GLY A 526 27.21 -1.40 -4.41
C GLY A 526 26.88 -2.86 -4.06
N LEU A 527 27.16 -3.72 -5.04
CA LEU A 527 26.43 -4.98 -5.30
C LEU A 527 26.23 -5.93 -4.11
N ARG A 528 27.22 -6.16 -3.24
CA ARG A 528 27.04 -7.07 -2.09
C ARG A 528 26.01 -6.55 -1.07
N LEU A 529 25.98 -5.24 -0.83
CA LEU A 529 25.05 -4.64 0.12
C LEU A 529 23.65 -4.58 -0.51
N PHE A 530 23.55 -4.13 -1.76
CA PHE A 530 22.31 -4.13 -2.53
C PHE A 530 21.67 -5.53 -2.61
N PHE A 531 22.44 -6.57 -2.96
CA PHE A 531 21.93 -7.94 -3.02
C PHE A 531 21.47 -8.48 -1.66
N THR A 532 22.14 -8.10 -0.57
CA THR A 532 21.72 -8.48 0.79
C THR A 532 20.46 -7.75 1.24
N TRP A 533 20.33 -6.46 0.89
CA TRP A 533 19.13 -5.65 1.15
C TRP A 533 17.91 -6.13 0.35
N ALA A 534 18.11 -6.57 -0.90
CA ALA A 534 17.06 -7.03 -1.80
C ALA A 534 16.65 -8.50 -1.56
N MET A 535 17.61 -9.42 -1.56
CA MET A 535 17.35 -10.88 -1.52
C MET A 535 17.45 -11.48 -0.11
N GLY A 536 17.75 -10.65 0.89
CA GLY A 536 17.59 -10.97 2.30
C GLY A 536 16.27 -10.50 2.86
N SER A 537 15.95 -11.01 4.05
CA SER A 537 14.79 -10.62 4.85
C SER A 537 15.07 -9.31 5.60
N ASN A 538 14.15 -8.85 6.45
CA ASN A 538 14.25 -7.59 7.19
C ASN A 538 15.21 -7.71 8.40
N PHE A 539 16.50 -7.95 8.11
CA PHE A 539 17.59 -7.93 9.08
C PHE A 539 17.81 -6.51 9.64
N ASN A 540 17.63 -6.31 10.95
CA ASN A 540 17.79 -5.02 11.63
C ASN A 540 19.03 -4.17 11.26
N PRO A 541 20.24 -4.74 10.99
CA PRO A 541 21.37 -3.93 10.53
C PRO A 541 21.05 -3.01 9.34
N LYS A 542 20.15 -3.40 8.43
CA LYS A 542 19.78 -2.56 7.26
C LYS A 542 19.06 -1.26 7.65
N PHE A 543 18.39 -1.25 8.80
CA PHE A 543 17.73 -0.07 9.38
C PHE A 543 18.66 0.76 10.29
N ARG A 544 19.95 0.40 10.38
CA ARG A 544 21.00 1.22 11.00
C ARG A 544 21.87 1.93 9.96
N LEU A 545 21.57 1.80 8.66
CA LEU A 545 22.32 2.44 7.57
C LEU A 545 22.03 3.93 7.37
N VAL A 546 20.84 4.39 7.80
CA VAL A 546 20.31 5.76 7.74
C VAL A 546 19.43 6.00 8.98
N GLY A 547 18.98 7.22 9.20
CA GLY A 547 17.97 7.53 10.21
C GLY A 547 18.53 7.97 11.57
N PRO A 548 17.66 8.22 12.55
CA PRO A 548 18.03 8.77 13.86
C PRO A 548 18.94 7.84 14.69
N TRP A 549 18.93 6.54 14.38
CA TRP A 549 19.79 5.53 15.00
C TRP A 549 20.84 5.00 14.01
N ARG A 550 21.50 5.87 13.24
CA ARG A 550 22.51 5.47 12.23
C ARG A 550 23.79 4.91 12.88
N TRP A 551 24.23 3.73 12.43
CA TRP A 551 25.50 3.09 12.73
C TRP A 551 26.05 2.43 11.45
N GLU A 552 26.26 3.28 10.45
CA GLU A 552 26.41 2.93 9.04
C GLU A 552 27.56 1.98 8.73
N SER A 553 28.77 2.25 9.24
CA SER A 553 29.97 1.47 8.92
C SER A 553 29.92 0.03 9.45
N GLY A 554 29.41 -0.16 10.67
CA GLY A 554 29.21 -1.49 11.25
C GLY A 554 28.07 -2.26 10.58
N ALA A 555 26.95 -1.59 10.32
CA ALA A 555 25.83 -2.15 9.56
C ALA A 555 26.25 -2.60 8.15
N GLU A 556 27.02 -1.77 7.45
CA GLU A 556 27.57 -2.07 6.13
C GLU A 556 28.50 -3.29 6.17
N ALA A 557 29.39 -3.39 7.16
CA ALA A 557 30.27 -4.55 7.32
C ALA A 557 29.49 -5.84 7.56
N ILE A 558 28.48 -5.82 8.44
CA ILE A 558 27.60 -6.97 8.73
C ILE A 558 26.81 -7.39 7.48
N MET A 559 26.26 -6.43 6.73
CA MET A 559 25.51 -6.71 5.51
C MET A 559 26.38 -7.28 4.39
N ARG A 560 27.58 -6.75 4.16
CA ARG A 560 28.53 -7.28 3.16
C ARG A 560 29.19 -8.61 3.58
N GLY A 561 29.19 -8.91 4.88
CA GLY A 561 29.80 -10.07 5.51
C GLY A 561 28.81 -11.21 5.77
N GLU A 562 28.41 -11.40 7.03
CA GLU A 562 27.61 -12.57 7.47
C GLU A 562 26.24 -12.67 6.77
N LEU A 563 25.56 -11.54 6.53
CA LEU A 563 24.23 -11.57 5.94
C LEU A 563 24.29 -11.90 4.45
N TYR A 564 25.23 -11.32 3.69
CA TYR A 564 25.54 -11.74 2.32
C TYR A 564 25.88 -13.24 2.25
N ALA A 565 26.60 -13.77 3.25
CA ALA A 565 26.99 -15.17 3.34
C ALA A 565 25.82 -16.15 3.60
N VAL A 566 24.73 -15.74 4.25
CA VAL A 566 23.50 -16.56 4.36
C VAL A 566 22.55 -16.36 3.18
N VAL A 567 22.40 -15.12 2.67
CA VAL A 567 21.53 -14.81 1.52
C VAL A 567 21.95 -15.58 0.27
N ARG A 568 23.26 -15.70 0.00
CA ARG A 568 23.82 -16.47 -1.13
C ARG A 568 23.66 -18.00 -1.06
N ARG A 569 23.11 -18.55 0.04
CA ARG A 569 22.83 -20.00 0.18
C ARG A 569 21.59 -20.46 -0.62
N SER A 570 20.79 -19.52 -1.14
CA SER A 570 19.52 -19.79 -1.82
C SER A 570 19.63 -20.64 -3.11
N GLY A 571 20.82 -20.71 -3.71
CA GLY A 571 21.03 -21.36 -5.02
C GLY A 571 20.72 -20.45 -6.21
N GLY A 572 21.06 -20.90 -7.43
CA GLY A 572 20.81 -20.16 -8.69
C GLY A 572 22.08 -19.78 -9.47
N LEU A 573 21.95 -19.70 -10.81
CA LEU A 573 23.07 -19.59 -11.75
C LEU A 573 23.95 -18.35 -11.54
N LEU A 574 23.34 -17.23 -11.12
CA LEU A 574 24.00 -15.97 -10.74
C LEU A 574 25.10 -16.13 -9.66
N CYS A 575 25.12 -17.26 -8.94
CA CYS A 575 26.10 -17.55 -7.90
C CYS A 575 27.07 -18.70 -8.29
N GLU A 576 27.16 -19.05 -9.57
CA GLU A 576 28.01 -20.15 -10.10
C GLU A 576 28.87 -19.77 -11.31
N ARG A 577 29.88 -18.92 -11.06
CA ARG A 577 31.11 -18.90 -11.86
C ARG A 577 32.35 -19.01 -10.97
N ARG A 578 32.97 -20.20 -10.99
CA ARG A 578 34.39 -20.37 -10.65
C ARG A 578 35.20 -20.41 -11.95
N SER A 579 36.30 -19.65 -11.98
CA SER A 579 37.48 -19.91 -12.82
C SER A 579 37.28 -20.32 -14.28
N ILE A 580 36.82 -19.39 -15.14
CA ILE A 580 37.16 -19.40 -16.58
C ILE A 580 37.65 -18.00 -16.98
N GLY A 581 38.86 -17.92 -17.54
CA GLY A 581 39.27 -16.89 -18.50
C GLY A 581 39.18 -15.41 -18.11
N TRP A 582 39.91 -14.93 -17.09
CA TRP A 582 40.25 -13.49 -16.96
C TRP A 582 41.19 -13.05 -18.10
N ARG A 583 40.69 -12.86 -19.34
CA ARG A 583 41.38 -12.11 -20.42
C ARG A 583 40.62 -11.83 -21.75
N ARG A 584 39.28 -11.68 -21.80
CA ARG A 584 38.63 -11.21 -23.06
C ARG A 584 37.31 -10.43 -23.02
N TRP A 585 36.93 -9.80 -21.91
CA TRP A 585 35.77 -8.88 -21.87
C TRP A 585 36.14 -7.54 -21.25
N ARG A 586 36.30 -6.52 -22.11
CA ARG A 586 36.59 -5.12 -21.74
C ARG A 586 36.10 -4.14 -22.83
N GLN A 587 34.91 -4.37 -23.36
CA GLN A 587 34.19 -3.54 -24.33
C GLN A 587 32.72 -3.98 -24.40
N SER A 588 31.84 -3.06 -24.79
CA SER A 588 30.36 -3.11 -24.63
C SER A 588 29.88 -3.12 -23.17
N ALA A 589 28.84 -2.33 -22.88
CA ALA A 589 28.33 -2.08 -21.52
C ALA A 589 26.81 -1.91 -21.47
N ASP A 590 26.07 -2.67 -22.29
CA ASP A 590 24.60 -2.55 -22.43
C ASP A 590 23.82 -3.81 -21.99
N ASP A 591 24.40 -5.01 -22.10
CA ASP A 591 23.72 -6.28 -21.74
C ASP A 591 23.82 -6.62 -20.24
N TRP A 592 22.93 -6.07 -19.41
CA TRP A 592 22.86 -6.43 -17.98
C TRP A 592 21.45 -6.55 -17.36
N ALA A 593 20.38 -6.22 -18.11
CA ALA A 593 19.01 -6.30 -17.60
C ALA A 593 18.39 -7.72 -17.69
N THR A 594 18.78 -8.51 -18.69
CA THR A 594 18.07 -9.74 -19.11
C THR A 594 18.27 -10.93 -18.15
N ASP A 595 19.49 -11.12 -17.64
CA ASP A 595 19.88 -12.32 -16.86
C ASP A 595 19.30 -12.38 -15.44
N LEU A 596 18.71 -11.28 -14.93
CA LEU A 596 18.13 -11.26 -13.58
C LEU A 596 16.72 -11.89 -13.53
N ILE A 597 16.05 -12.01 -14.68
CA ILE A 597 14.65 -12.47 -14.79
C ILE A 597 14.57 -14.01 -14.96
N THR A 598 15.60 -14.62 -15.55
CA THR A 598 15.60 -15.99 -16.08
C THR A 598 15.54 -17.12 -15.03
N TYR A 599 15.78 -16.83 -13.74
CA TYR A 599 15.97 -17.88 -12.71
C TYR A 599 15.07 -17.78 -11.46
N THR A 600 14.07 -16.89 -11.44
CA THR A 600 13.06 -16.81 -10.37
C THR A 600 11.62 -17.03 -10.84
N LEU A 601 11.40 -17.21 -12.15
CA LEU A 601 10.07 -17.37 -12.75
C LEU A 601 9.92 -18.66 -13.56
N ILE A 602 9.32 -19.68 -12.92
CA ILE A 602 8.47 -20.73 -13.49
C ILE A 602 7.90 -21.51 -12.27
N PRO A 603 6.59 -21.84 -12.20
CA PRO A 603 5.67 -21.97 -13.34
C PRO A 603 4.50 -20.96 -13.33
N LEU A 604 4.51 -20.01 -14.28
CA LEU A 604 3.32 -19.33 -14.79
C LEU A 604 3.36 -19.27 -16.33
N ALA A 605 3.16 -20.45 -16.94
CA ALA A 605 2.78 -20.63 -18.33
C ALA A 605 1.87 -21.87 -18.35
N PRO A 606 0.73 -21.86 -19.07
CA PRO A 606 0.81 -21.82 -20.53
C PRO A 606 -0.26 -20.96 -21.23
N THR A 607 0.18 -19.97 -22.01
CA THR A 607 0.10 -19.94 -23.48
C THR A 607 1.02 -18.85 -24.01
N TRP A 608 1.51 -18.96 -25.25
CA TRP A 608 2.43 -17.99 -25.86
C TRP A 608 1.75 -17.24 -27.01
N CYS A 609 1.87 -15.91 -27.01
CA CYS A 609 2.00 -15.08 -28.21
C CYS A 609 2.93 -13.89 -27.88
N PRO A 610 3.75 -13.41 -28.83
CA PRO A 610 4.86 -12.51 -28.51
C PRO A 610 4.50 -11.02 -28.60
N LEU A 611 4.81 -10.26 -27.55
CA LEU A 611 4.88 -8.80 -27.56
C LEU A 611 6.22 -8.37 -26.95
N SER A 612 7.24 -8.31 -27.81
CA SER A 612 8.64 -8.05 -27.47
C SER A 612 9.13 -6.75 -28.12
N SER A 613 8.45 -5.64 -27.83
CA SER A 613 8.78 -4.32 -28.38
C SER A 613 8.33 -3.12 -27.52
N ALA A 614 7.47 -3.31 -26.51
CA ALA A 614 6.80 -2.23 -25.79
C ALA A 614 7.01 -2.28 -24.26
N LEU A 615 8.22 -1.93 -23.81
CA LEU A 615 8.50 -1.59 -22.40
C LEU A 615 9.45 -0.37 -22.32
N GLY A 616 9.01 0.75 -22.91
CA GLY A 616 9.49 2.05 -22.48
C GLY A 616 9.00 2.32 -21.05
N LEU A 617 9.92 2.64 -20.13
CA LEU A 617 9.59 2.81 -18.72
C LEU A 617 8.82 4.13 -18.49
N PRO A 618 7.63 4.10 -17.85
CA PRO A 618 6.97 5.34 -17.45
C PRO A 618 7.66 5.92 -16.21
N ILE A 619 8.29 7.09 -16.37
CA ILE A 619 8.35 8.06 -15.29
C ILE A 619 6.93 8.62 -15.17
N LEU A 620 6.30 8.47 -14.00
CA LEU A 620 5.03 9.16 -13.75
C LEU A 620 5.34 10.66 -13.70
N ALA A 621 4.82 11.43 -14.65
CA ALA A 621 5.04 12.87 -14.72
C ALA A 621 4.65 13.51 -13.37
N MET A 622 5.60 14.23 -12.77
CA MET A 622 5.42 14.71 -11.40
C MET A 622 4.35 15.80 -11.36
N ALA A 623 3.18 15.48 -10.81
CA ALA A 623 2.20 16.50 -10.45
C ALA A 623 2.88 17.58 -9.60
N ARG A 624 2.63 18.86 -9.91
CA ARG A 624 3.32 19.99 -9.27
C ARG A 624 3.13 19.93 -7.76
N ASN A 625 4.19 19.61 -7.03
CA ASN A 625 4.12 19.40 -5.57
C ASN A 625 3.81 20.67 -4.76
N SER A 626 3.87 21.86 -5.38
CA SER A 626 3.59 23.15 -4.73
C SER A 626 2.78 24.12 -5.59
N VAL A 627 2.06 25.01 -4.91
CA VAL A 627 1.18 26.04 -5.50
C VAL A 627 2.01 27.07 -6.26
N GLN A 628 1.84 27.11 -7.57
CA GLN A 628 2.56 28.02 -8.46
C GLN A 628 1.87 29.39 -8.59
N PRO A 629 2.62 30.50 -8.75
CA PRO A 629 2.05 31.80 -9.07
C PRO A 629 1.30 31.73 -10.41
N HIS A 630 0.09 32.28 -10.46
CA HIS A 630 -0.86 32.19 -11.59
C HIS A 630 -1.33 30.77 -11.96
N GLY A 631 -0.93 29.72 -11.23
CA GLY A 631 -1.50 28.38 -11.41
C GLY A 631 -2.91 28.26 -10.84
N TRP A 632 -3.67 27.26 -11.30
CA TRP A 632 -4.97 26.91 -10.72
C TRP A 632 -4.83 26.01 -9.48
N ALA A 633 -5.68 26.25 -8.49
CA ALA A 633 -5.77 25.43 -7.28
C ALA A 633 -7.24 25.26 -6.85
N ALA A 634 -7.53 24.15 -6.18
CA ALA A 634 -8.84 23.87 -5.59
C ALA A 634 -8.79 24.05 -4.07
N LEU A 635 -9.65 24.91 -3.54
CA LEU A 635 -9.80 25.12 -2.10
C LEU A 635 -11.03 24.34 -1.61
N LYS A 636 -10.78 23.26 -0.87
CA LYS A 636 -11.80 22.43 -0.23
C LYS A 636 -12.21 23.08 1.10
N LEU A 637 -13.49 23.42 1.24
CA LEU A 637 -14.05 24.03 2.45
C LEU A 637 -14.55 22.94 3.43
N PRO A 638 -14.78 23.24 4.73
CA PRO A 638 -15.19 22.25 5.73
C PRO A 638 -16.54 21.58 5.45
N ASN A 639 -17.41 22.24 4.69
CA ASN A 639 -18.66 21.69 4.17
C ASN A 639 -18.46 20.83 2.90
N GLU A 640 -17.26 20.28 2.69
CA GLU A 640 -16.79 19.52 1.50
C GLU A 640 -16.80 20.27 0.15
N THR A 641 -17.43 21.46 0.04
CA THR A 641 -17.54 22.16 -1.24
C THR A 641 -16.19 22.67 -1.75
N LEU A 642 -15.93 22.46 -3.05
CA LEU A 642 -14.72 22.86 -3.75
C LEU A 642 -14.85 24.26 -4.40
N ARG A 643 -13.88 25.14 -4.14
CA ARG A 643 -13.67 26.40 -4.87
C ARG A 643 -12.40 26.35 -5.71
N VAL A 644 -12.54 26.09 -7.02
CA VAL A 644 -11.43 26.19 -7.98
C VAL A 644 -11.19 27.66 -8.35
N LEU A 645 -9.95 28.14 -8.22
CA LEU A 645 -9.55 29.51 -8.56
C LEU A 645 -8.07 29.61 -8.93
N GLN A 646 -7.70 30.69 -9.64
CA GLN A 646 -6.32 30.96 -10.06
C GLN A 646 -5.57 31.75 -8.97
N ILE A 647 -4.38 31.31 -8.60
CA ILE A 647 -3.57 31.90 -7.52
C ILE A 647 -2.74 33.07 -8.05
N THR A 648 -3.42 34.19 -8.36
CA THR A 648 -2.77 35.42 -8.82
C THR A 648 -2.00 36.10 -7.68
N PRO A 649 -0.68 36.36 -7.81
CA PRO A 649 0.12 37.05 -6.79
C PRO A 649 -0.43 38.44 -6.46
N ASN A 650 -0.19 38.88 -5.22
CA ASN A 650 -0.60 40.19 -4.68
C ASN A 650 -2.12 40.45 -4.71
N THR A 651 -2.94 39.39 -4.63
CA THR A 651 -4.40 39.50 -4.51
C THR A 651 -4.88 38.99 -3.15
N THR A 652 -6.14 39.25 -2.80
CA THR A 652 -6.78 38.71 -1.58
C THR A 652 -7.80 37.64 -1.98
N ILE A 653 -7.61 36.42 -1.48
CA ILE A 653 -8.55 35.31 -1.65
C ILE A 653 -9.62 35.42 -0.56
N SER A 654 -10.90 35.38 -0.96
CA SER A 654 -12.04 35.43 -0.04
C SER A 654 -12.82 34.11 -0.05
N LEU A 655 -12.98 33.52 1.13
CA LEU A 655 -13.77 32.31 1.36
C LEU A 655 -15.15 32.61 1.96
N GLY A 656 -15.60 33.88 1.90
CA GLY A 656 -16.86 34.31 2.50
C GLY A 656 -16.84 34.15 4.02
N LYS A 657 -17.78 33.38 4.58
CA LYS A 657 -17.92 33.15 6.04
C LYS A 657 -16.68 32.55 6.72
N TYR A 658 -15.77 31.95 5.96
CA TYR A 658 -14.52 31.37 6.46
C TYR A 658 -13.34 32.38 6.50
N GLY A 659 -13.54 33.62 6.06
CA GLY A 659 -12.52 34.70 6.11
C GLY A 659 -11.86 35.02 4.76
N SER A 660 -10.81 35.83 4.80
CA SER A 660 -10.05 36.27 3.61
C SER A 660 -8.57 36.50 3.93
N PHE A 661 -7.67 36.18 3.01
CA PHE A 661 -6.22 36.21 3.23
C PHE A 661 -5.44 36.52 1.92
N PRO A 662 -4.18 37.01 1.97
CA PRO A 662 -3.39 37.27 0.78
C PRO A 662 -2.97 35.99 0.05
N SER A 663 -3.08 35.96 -1.29
CA SER A 663 -2.69 34.81 -2.11
C SER A 663 -1.22 34.40 -1.92
N ASN A 664 -0.34 35.36 -1.65
CA ASN A 664 1.09 35.16 -1.38
C ASN A 664 1.37 34.24 -0.17
N LEU A 665 0.39 33.97 0.73
CA LEU A 665 0.57 33.02 1.83
C LEU A 665 0.47 31.55 1.38
N LEU A 666 -0.13 31.29 0.20
CA LEU A 666 -0.26 29.96 -0.39
C LEU A 666 0.78 29.66 -1.48
N ILE A 667 1.33 30.66 -2.17
CA ILE A 667 2.37 30.47 -3.20
C ILE A 667 3.58 29.74 -2.57
N GLU A 668 4.21 28.85 -3.35
CA GLU A 668 5.32 27.95 -2.94
C GLU A 668 4.97 26.95 -1.82
N ARG A 669 3.75 26.97 -1.27
CA ARG A 669 3.32 25.94 -0.30
C ARG A 669 2.98 24.62 -0.98
N PRO A 670 3.22 23.47 -0.33
CA PRO A 670 2.79 22.20 -0.86
C PRO A 670 1.26 22.05 -0.82
N PHE A 671 0.75 21.25 -1.75
CA PHE A 671 -0.65 20.84 -1.78
C PHE A 671 -1.00 19.86 -0.64
N HIS A 672 -2.29 19.55 -0.50
CA HIS A 672 -2.90 18.66 0.50
C HIS A 672 -2.80 19.15 1.96
N LEU A 673 -2.18 20.29 2.23
CA LEU A 673 -2.21 20.93 3.55
C LEU A 673 -3.57 21.60 3.83
N THR A 674 -4.06 21.39 5.06
CA THR A 674 -5.19 22.12 5.64
C THR A 674 -4.69 23.33 6.41
N TYR A 675 -5.32 24.47 6.17
CA TYR A 675 -5.01 25.77 6.79
C TYR A 675 -6.19 26.27 7.63
N GLU A 676 -5.88 26.90 8.76
CA GLU A 676 -6.79 27.65 9.63
C GLU A 676 -6.53 29.15 9.41
N VAL A 677 -7.57 29.89 9.05
CA VAL A 677 -7.49 31.35 8.81
C VAL A 677 -7.44 32.07 10.15
N GLN A 678 -6.28 32.65 10.47
CA GLN A 678 -6.05 33.38 11.70
C GLN A 678 -6.54 34.83 11.61
N GLU A 679 -6.57 35.51 12.75
CA GLU A 679 -6.98 36.91 12.83
C GLU A 679 -5.90 37.85 12.26
N ARG A 680 -6.28 39.12 12.18
CA ARG A 680 -5.34 40.23 12.01
C ARG A 680 -4.75 40.54 13.39
N ARG A 681 -3.43 40.61 13.49
CA ARG A 681 -2.76 41.14 14.68
C ARG A 681 -2.92 42.66 14.73
N GLU A 682 -2.79 43.26 15.91
CA GLU A 682 -2.77 44.73 16.03
C GLU A 682 -1.67 45.31 15.13
N GLY A 683 -2.06 46.23 14.24
CA GLY A 683 -1.18 46.81 13.22
C GLY A 683 -1.05 46.02 11.89
N GLU A 684 -1.56 44.78 11.78
CA GLU A 684 -1.53 44.00 10.54
C GLU A 684 -2.82 44.16 9.72
N SER A 685 -2.69 44.45 8.41
CA SER A 685 -3.84 44.67 7.52
C SER A 685 -4.51 43.39 7.02
N PHE A 686 -3.92 42.21 7.25
CA PHE A 686 -4.32 40.94 6.66
C PHE A 686 -4.32 39.77 7.65
N SER A 687 -5.13 38.75 7.37
CA SER A 687 -5.18 37.50 8.13
C SER A 687 -4.05 36.56 7.73
N ARG A 688 -3.45 35.90 8.73
CA ARG A 688 -2.42 34.88 8.54
C ARG A 688 -3.05 33.49 8.31
N LEU A 689 -2.25 32.53 7.85
CA LEU A 689 -2.62 31.12 7.74
C LEU A 689 -1.78 30.27 8.68
N ARG A 690 -2.44 29.40 9.47
CA ARG A 690 -1.80 28.35 10.29
C ARG A 690 -2.02 27.00 9.60
N VAL A 691 -0.96 26.21 9.41
CA VAL A 691 -1.12 24.80 8.98
C VAL A 691 -1.71 24.00 10.15
N VAL A 692 -2.81 23.29 9.91
CA VAL A 692 -3.43 22.38 10.87
C VAL A 692 -2.66 21.07 10.88
N PRO A 693 -2.10 20.62 12.03
CA PRO A 693 -1.40 19.34 12.11
C PRO A 693 -2.32 18.15 11.79
N GLY A 694 -1.78 17.08 11.21
CA GLY A 694 -2.55 15.85 10.95
C GLY A 694 -3.17 15.24 12.22
N THR A 695 -2.61 15.47 13.40
CA THR A 695 -3.22 15.08 14.68
C THR A 695 -4.49 15.87 15.01
N GLU A 696 -4.59 17.14 14.62
CA GLU A 696 -5.79 17.98 14.75
C GLU A 696 -6.87 17.68 13.67
N LEU A 697 -6.57 16.80 12.71
CA LEU A 697 -7.49 16.34 11.66
C LEU A 697 -7.92 14.89 11.91
N ASN A 698 -6.98 14.03 12.33
CA ASN A 698 -7.27 12.63 12.62
C ASN A 698 -8.08 12.46 13.91
N ALA A 699 -8.00 13.41 14.86
CA ALA A 699 -8.90 13.44 16.01
C ALA A 699 -10.37 13.59 15.59
N ASP A 700 -10.63 14.33 14.50
CA ASP A 700 -11.97 14.52 13.95
C ASP A 700 -12.44 13.24 13.23
N LEU A 701 -11.55 12.60 12.45
CA LEU A 701 -11.83 11.35 11.70
C LEU A 701 -12.00 10.10 12.59
N LEU A 702 -11.24 9.97 13.68
CA LEU A 702 -11.32 8.81 14.58
C LEU A 702 -12.68 8.67 15.27
N ALA A 703 -13.46 9.75 15.32
CA ALA A 703 -14.84 9.76 15.80
C ALA A 703 -15.86 9.37 14.71
N GLU A 704 -15.50 9.45 13.42
CA GLU A 704 -16.33 8.95 12.30
C GLU A 704 -16.05 7.46 12.04
N THR A 705 -14.80 6.99 12.14
CA THR A 705 -14.45 5.57 11.91
C THR A 705 -14.98 4.60 12.99
N ALA A 706 -15.69 5.09 13.99
CA ALA A 706 -16.37 4.27 14.99
C ALA A 706 -17.75 3.75 14.51
N ASP A 707 -18.29 4.24 13.39
CA ASP A 707 -19.60 3.85 12.85
C ASP A 707 -19.65 2.39 12.33
N ASP A 708 -18.56 1.84 11.80
CA ASP A 708 -18.56 0.59 11.01
C ASP A 708 -18.65 -0.73 11.81
N GLU A 709 -18.52 -0.73 13.16
CA GLU A 709 -18.45 -1.97 13.97
C GLU A 709 -19.75 -2.37 14.70
N THR A 710 -20.85 -1.62 14.60
CA THR A 710 -22.13 -1.97 15.26
C THR A 710 -23.31 -2.10 14.30
N PRO A 711 -23.97 -3.28 14.20
CA PRO A 711 -25.22 -3.41 13.47
C PRO A 711 -26.37 -2.78 14.28
N VAL A 712 -26.91 -1.67 13.79
CA VAL A 712 -28.07 -0.96 14.36
C VAL A 712 -29.09 -0.75 13.25
N GLU A 713 -30.37 -0.95 13.53
CA GLU A 713 -31.45 -0.63 12.59
C GLU A 713 -31.60 0.89 12.48
N GLU A 714 -31.51 1.45 11.27
CA GLU A 714 -31.59 2.90 11.05
C GLU A 714 -33.03 3.42 11.24
N PRO A 715 -33.29 4.33 12.20
CA PRO A 715 -34.46 5.19 12.14
C PRO A 715 -34.24 6.22 11.02
N THR A 716 -35.15 6.28 10.04
CA THR A 716 -35.01 7.14 8.86
C THR A 716 -35.01 8.63 9.24
N LEU A 717 -33.84 9.27 9.19
CA LEU A 717 -33.72 10.72 9.26
C LEU A 717 -34.24 11.34 7.96
N VAL A 718 -35.31 12.13 8.07
CA VAL A 718 -35.79 12.99 6.98
C VAL A 718 -35.04 14.31 7.07
N ASP A 719 -34.27 14.65 6.04
CA ASP A 719 -33.74 16.00 5.87
C ASP A 719 -34.89 16.97 5.58
N GLY A 720 -35.03 17.99 6.43
CA GLY A 720 -36.00 19.08 6.28
C GLY A 720 -35.43 20.37 6.88
N ASP A 721 -34.86 21.21 6.02
CA ASP A 721 -34.75 22.65 6.27
C ASP A 721 -36.09 23.33 5.89
N ASP A 722 -36.26 24.58 6.31
CA ASP A 722 -37.40 25.50 6.10
C ASP A 722 -38.66 25.29 6.97
N GLU A 723 -39.31 26.42 7.28
CA GLU A 723 -40.32 26.58 8.34
C GLU A 723 -41.75 26.51 7.79
N ALA A 724 -42.54 25.49 8.16
CA ALA A 724 -44.01 25.52 8.03
C ALA A 724 -44.73 24.50 8.94
N GLU A 725 -45.99 24.80 9.23
CA GLU A 725 -46.93 24.09 10.12
C GLU A 725 -47.15 22.60 9.79
N ALA A 726 -47.39 21.79 10.82
CA ALA A 726 -47.94 20.43 10.68
C ALA A 726 -48.91 20.13 11.84
N GLU A 727 -50.16 19.78 11.50
CA GLU A 727 -51.21 19.43 12.47
C GLU A 727 -51.67 17.97 12.25
N SER A 728 -51.63 17.14 13.30
CA SER A 728 -52.38 15.86 13.45
C SER A 728 -51.97 14.67 12.53
N VAL A 729 -52.17 13.37 12.85
CA VAL A 729 -52.76 12.66 14.01
C VAL A 729 -51.90 11.44 14.42
N VAL A 730 -51.44 11.44 15.67
CA VAL A 730 -51.38 10.35 16.69
C VAL A 730 -51.66 8.88 16.30
N VAL A 731 -50.75 7.96 16.72
CA VAL A 731 -50.96 6.77 17.60
C VAL A 731 -49.59 6.49 18.27
N ALA A 732 -49.36 6.92 19.51
CA ALA A 732 -49.33 6.11 20.76
C ALA A 732 -48.33 4.93 20.78
N GLN A 733 -47.58 4.63 21.84
CA GLN A 733 -47.43 5.16 23.22
C GLN A 733 -45.99 4.75 23.70
N ASP A 734 -45.35 5.24 24.76
CA ASP A 734 -45.81 5.87 26.01
C ASP A 734 -45.16 7.24 26.29
N GLU A 735 -45.71 7.97 27.26
CA GLU A 735 -45.23 9.26 27.78
C GLU A 735 -44.74 9.10 29.23
N ASP A 736 -43.64 9.80 29.57
CA ASP A 736 -43.35 10.28 30.93
C ASP A 736 -43.12 11.79 30.78
N GLU A 737 -43.87 12.62 31.52
CA GLU A 737 -43.97 14.06 31.26
C GLU A 737 -42.80 14.89 31.81
N ASP A 738 -42.41 15.94 31.08
CA ASP A 738 -41.89 17.18 31.67
C ASP A 738 -42.44 18.41 30.91
N PRO A 739 -43.40 19.16 31.48
CA PRO A 739 -44.11 20.23 30.78
C PRO A 739 -43.30 21.54 30.73
N GLY A 740 -42.25 21.58 29.91
CA GLY A 740 -41.34 22.72 29.81
C GLY A 740 -40.81 22.99 28.40
N GLY A 741 -41.45 23.92 27.67
CA GLY A 741 -41.02 24.40 26.35
C GLY A 741 -39.75 25.28 26.38
N SER A 742 -38.64 24.75 26.90
CA SER A 742 -37.35 25.43 26.97
C SER A 742 -36.42 25.00 25.82
N SER A 743 -35.76 25.98 25.19
CA SER A 743 -34.70 25.68 24.21
C SER A 743 -33.59 24.87 24.88
N ARG A 744 -33.35 23.64 24.39
CA ARG A 744 -32.24 22.78 24.83
C ARG A 744 -30.85 23.39 24.60
N GLN A 745 -30.76 24.54 23.92
CA GLN A 745 -29.58 25.38 23.79
C GLN A 745 -29.87 26.75 24.45
N THR A 746 -29.24 27.04 25.58
CA THR A 746 -29.50 28.27 26.36
C THR A 746 -28.82 29.52 25.83
N LEU A 747 -27.85 29.38 24.93
CA LEU A 747 -27.19 30.49 24.22
C LEU A 747 -28.14 31.13 23.19
N THR A 748 -28.38 32.44 23.31
CA THR A 748 -29.23 33.19 22.37
C THR A 748 -28.57 33.38 21.00
N THR A 749 -29.39 33.62 19.97
CA THR A 749 -28.89 33.92 18.62
C THR A 749 -28.01 35.17 18.57
N ALA A 750 -28.33 36.20 19.37
CA ALA A 750 -27.55 37.43 19.48
C ALA A 750 -26.17 37.19 20.11
N GLU A 751 -26.08 36.44 21.21
CA GLU A 751 -24.79 36.07 21.83
C GLU A 751 -23.95 35.18 20.90
N ILE A 752 -24.59 34.24 20.19
CA ILE A 752 -23.92 33.41 19.18
C ILE A 752 -23.39 34.27 18.03
N GLU A 753 -24.08 35.34 17.64
CA GLU A 753 -23.56 36.27 16.62
C GLU A 753 -22.42 37.14 17.15
N ASP A 754 -22.52 37.65 18.37
CA ASP A 754 -21.43 38.43 18.97
C ASP A 754 -20.17 37.57 19.20
N LEU A 755 -20.32 36.31 19.62
CA LEU A 755 -19.22 35.35 19.67
C LEU A 755 -18.60 35.09 18.27
N LYS A 756 -19.41 35.00 17.19
CA LYS A 756 -18.85 34.91 15.81
C LYS A 756 -18.07 36.17 15.41
N ARG A 757 -18.44 37.36 15.94
CA ARG A 757 -17.75 38.63 15.71
C ARG A 757 -16.43 38.73 16.50
N ARG A 758 -16.32 38.09 17.66
CA ARG A 758 -15.15 38.13 18.57
C ARG A 758 -13.90 37.34 18.13
N GLY A 759 -13.94 36.58 17.03
CA GLY A 759 -12.71 36.15 16.35
C GLY A 759 -12.20 34.73 16.64
N VAL A 760 -10.93 34.45 16.30
CA VAL A 760 -10.37 33.09 16.09
C VAL A 760 -10.65 32.10 17.21
N ASP A 761 -10.25 32.40 18.44
CA ASP A 761 -10.46 31.47 19.55
C ASP A 761 -11.95 31.32 19.86
N ALA A 762 -12.77 32.33 19.58
CA ALA A 762 -14.22 32.21 19.64
C ALA A 762 -14.80 31.16 18.67
N GLY A 763 -14.05 30.64 17.68
CA GLY A 763 -14.46 29.45 16.95
C GLY A 763 -14.48 28.18 17.83
N LYS A 764 -13.42 27.98 18.63
CA LYS A 764 -13.26 26.85 19.55
C LYS A 764 -14.01 27.09 20.87
N GLU A 765 -14.03 28.32 21.38
CA GLU A 765 -14.85 28.70 22.53
C GLU A 765 -16.35 28.70 22.22
N LEU A 766 -16.81 29.04 21.01
CA LEU A 766 -18.24 28.94 20.67
C LEU A 766 -18.68 27.49 20.64
N VAL A 767 -17.85 26.57 20.11
CA VAL A 767 -18.11 25.13 20.23
C VAL A 767 -18.16 24.72 21.71
N ALA A 768 -17.15 25.07 22.50
CA ALA A 768 -17.09 24.72 23.92
C ALA A 768 -18.29 25.29 24.71
N LYS A 769 -18.63 26.57 24.54
CA LYS A 769 -19.79 27.22 25.13
C LYS A 769 -21.10 26.57 24.65
N LEU A 770 -21.23 26.20 23.37
CA LEU A 770 -22.40 25.48 22.86
C LEU A 770 -22.53 24.03 23.35
N MET A 771 -21.42 23.38 23.76
CA MET A 771 -21.50 22.10 24.47
C MET A 771 -21.94 22.33 25.92
N LEU A 772 -21.34 23.31 26.61
CA LEU A 772 -21.65 23.65 28.01
C LEU A 772 -23.07 24.24 28.18
N SER A 773 -23.63 24.90 27.17
CA SER A 773 -24.96 25.51 27.17
C SER A 773 -26.07 24.57 26.68
N HIS A 774 -25.81 23.27 26.58
CA HIS A 774 -26.77 22.29 26.04
C HIS A 774 -27.34 21.44 27.18
N THR A 775 -28.59 21.69 27.57
CA THR A 775 -29.16 21.17 28.83
C THR A 775 -29.38 19.65 28.85
N ALA A 776 -29.45 19.00 27.69
CA ALA A 776 -29.61 17.55 27.54
C ALA A 776 -28.38 16.93 26.83
N LEU A 777 -27.16 17.30 27.23
CA LEU A 777 -25.91 16.75 26.65
C LEU A 777 -25.51 15.42 27.33
N ASP A 778 -25.86 15.27 28.59
CA ASP A 778 -25.79 14.08 29.43
C ASP A 778 -26.72 12.95 28.96
N GLN A 779 -27.92 13.30 28.48
CA GLN A 779 -28.90 12.39 27.90
C GLN A 779 -28.46 11.82 26.53
N LYS A 780 -27.36 12.31 25.95
CA LYS A 780 -26.84 11.85 24.66
C LYS A 780 -25.76 10.79 24.88
N SER A 781 -25.85 9.69 24.14
CA SER A 781 -24.74 8.73 24.05
C SER A 781 -23.45 9.42 23.61
N ALA A 782 -22.29 8.88 24.02
CA ALA A 782 -20.98 9.46 23.67
C ALA A 782 -20.81 9.62 22.14
N PHE A 783 -21.38 8.71 21.36
CA PHE A 783 -21.50 8.80 19.90
C PHE A 783 -22.33 10.02 19.44
N SER A 784 -23.56 10.17 19.94
CA SER A 784 -24.42 11.32 19.62
C SER A 784 -23.82 12.66 20.05
N LEU A 785 -23.04 12.67 21.14
CA LEU A 785 -22.28 13.82 21.62
C LEU A 785 -21.11 14.14 20.66
N ALA A 786 -20.32 13.14 20.25
CA ALA A 786 -19.24 13.30 19.28
C ALA A 786 -19.76 13.80 17.92
N LYS A 787 -20.82 13.18 17.38
CA LYS A 787 -21.49 13.61 16.13
C LYS A 787 -22.02 15.05 16.23
N TYR A 788 -22.64 15.41 17.36
CA TYR A 788 -23.10 16.79 17.61
C TYR A 788 -21.93 17.79 17.69
N ARG A 789 -20.82 17.40 18.31
CA ARG A 789 -19.59 18.21 18.40
C ARG A 789 -18.95 18.42 17.02
N LEU A 790 -18.70 17.36 16.25
CA LEU A 790 -18.14 17.42 14.89
C LEU A 790 -18.97 18.33 13.98
N LEU A 791 -20.30 18.22 14.01
CA LEU A 791 -21.19 19.08 13.23
C LEU A 791 -21.06 20.57 13.61
N LYS A 792 -20.76 20.89 14.86
CA LYS A 792 -20.56 22.27 15.34
C LYS A 792 -19.15 22.76 14.99
N GLU A 793 -18.11 21.95 15.15
CA GLU A 793 -16.74 22.26 14.75
C GLU A 793 -16.66 22.51 13.22
N ARG A 794 -17.28 21.65 12.42
CA ARG A 794 -17.44 21.82 10.96
C ARG A 794 -18.26 23.06 10.54
N LYS A 795 -19.16 23.53 11.42
CA LYS A 795 -20.01 24.73 11.19
C LYS A 795 -19.33 26.04 11.60
N PHE A 796 -18.38 26.02 12.54
CA PHE A 796 -17.79 27.24 13.13
C PHE A 796 -16.28 27.42 12.94
N LEU A 797 -15.49 26.37 12.64
CA LEU A 797 -14.05 26.50 12.40
C LEU A 797 -13.72 27.10 11.01
N ARG A 798 -12.77 28.04 10.98
CA ARG A 798 -12.29 28.71 9.75
C ARG A 798 -11.16 27.93 9.07
N ARG A 799 -11.36 26.62 8.84
CA ARG A 799 -10.40 25.72 8.16
C ARG A 799 -10.65 25.62 6.63
N PHE A 800 -9.65 25.28 5.83
CA PHE A 800 -9.79 24.85 4.41
C PHE A 800 -8.56 24.05 3.94
N THR A 801 -8.70 23.15 2.96
CA THR A 801 -7.59 22.35 2.40
C THR A 801 -7.27 22.79 0.97
N VAL A 802 -5.98 22.90 0.63
CA VAL A 802 -5.54 23.23 -0.75
C VAL A 802 -5.25 21.94 -1.51
N LEU A 803 -5.84 21.77 -2.69
CA LEU A 803 -5.69 20.60 -3.56
C LEU A 803 -5.24 21.03 -4.96
N PRO A 804 -4.48 20.19 -5.70
CA PRO A 804 -4.19 20.44 -7.10
C PRO A 804 -5.48 20.35 -7.93
N VAL A 805 -5.45 20.89 -9.15
CA VAL A 805 -6.52 20.65 -10.13
C VAL A 805 -6.04 19.57 -11.09
N ASP A 806 -6.44 18.34 -10.82
CA ASP A 806 -6.29 17.19 -11.72
C ASP A 806 -7.61 16.94 -12.50
N VAL A 807 -7.60 16.06 -13.51
CA VAL A 807 -8.82 15.73 -14.27
C VAL A 807 -9.94 15.17 -13.38
N PRO A 808 -9.67 14.26 -12.40
CA PRO A 808 -10.69 13.78 -11.47
C PRO A 808 -11.37 14.87 -10.64
N LEU A 809 -10.62 15.80 -10.05
CA LEU A 809 -11.16 16.89 -9.24
C LEU A 809 -11.90 17.90 -10.11
N LEU A 810 -11.41 18.19 -11.32
CA LEU A 810 -12.10 19.06 -12.26
C LEU A 810 -13.46 18.48 -12.68
N ALA A 811 -13.50 17.20 -13.03
CA ALA A 811 -14.74 16.48 -13.32
C ALA A 811 -15.72 16.53 -12.14
N ARG A 812 -15.24 16.20 -10.93
CA ARG A 812 -16.04 16.25 -9.70
C ARG A 812 -16.60 17.64 -9.41
N TRP A 813 -15.79 18.70 -9.55
CA TRP A 813 -16.23 20.09 -9.38
C TRP A 813 -17.27 20.52 -10.42
N MET A 814 -17.13 20.06 -11.66
CA MET A 814 -18.10 20.30 -12.73
C MET A 814 -19.46 19.64 -12.44
N LEU A 815 -19.48 18.43 -11.85
CA LEU A 815 -20.69 17.73 -11.43
C LEU A 815 -21.33 18.28 -10.14
N GLU A 816 -20.52 18.65 -9.14
CA GLU A 816 -21.04 18.97 -7.79
C GLU A 816 -21.34 20.46 -7.55
N VAL A 817 -20.66 21.36 -8.27
CA VAL A 817 -20.61 22.81 -7.94
C VAL A 817 -20.90 23.72 -9.14
N ARG A 818 -20.77 23.23 -10.38
CA ARG A 818 -20.92 24.02 -11.60
C ARG A 818 -22.15 23.61 -12.42
N GLU A 819 -21.95 23.00 -13.58
CA GLU A 819 -22.96 22.78 -14.61
C GLU A 819 -22.71 21.39 -15.23
N PRO A 820 -23.33 20.32 -14.69
CA PRO A 820 -23.07 18.94 -15.12
C PRO A 820 -23.23 18.72 -16.63
N ALA A 821 -24.22 19.37 -17.23
CA ALA A 821 -24.50 19.29 -18.67
C ALA A 821 -23.32 19.76 -19.55
N LYS A 822 -22.44 20.66 -19.07
CA LYS A 822 -21.24 21.09 -19.83
C LYS A 822 -20.19 20.00 -20.00
N ILE A 823 -20.27 18.93 -19.21
CA ILE A 823 -19.44 17.73 -19.32
C ILE A 823 -20.29 16.49 -19.63
N LEU A 824 -21.52 16.69 -20.14
CA LEU A 824 -22.49 15.64 -20.46
C LEU A 824 -22.82 14.71 -19.27
N ASP A 825 -22.79 15.23 -18.04
CA ASP A 825 -22.85 14.47 -16.77
C ASP A 825 -21.75 13.40 -16.58
N MET A 826 -20.67 13.44 -17.38
CA MET A 826 -19.69 12.35 -17.39
C MET A 826 -18.96 12.20 -16.05
N ARG A 827 -19.15 11.05 -15.42
CA ARG A 827 -18.59 10.71 -14.11
C ARG A 827 -17.17 10.16 -14.23
N LEU A 828 -16.38 10.31 -13.17
CA LEU A 828 -14.98 9.88 -13.10
C LEU A 828 -14.75 8.44 -13.55
N GLU A 829 -15.61 7.51 -13.13
CA GLU A 829 -15.49 6.09 -13.51
C GLU A 829 -15.69 5.90 -15.02
N LEU A 830 -16.50 6.74 -15.66
CA LEU A 830 -16.82 6.68 -17.08
C LEU A 830 -15.77 7.41 -17.94
N ILE A 831 -15.20 8.52 -17.45
CA ILE A 831 -14.02 9.17 -18.06
C ILE A 831 -12.86 8.17 -18.20
N GLY A 832 -12.56 7.44 -17.13
CA GLY A 832 -11.57 6.36 -17.15
C GLY A 832 -11.97 5.21 -18.06
N LEU A 833 -13.23 4.76 -18.00
CA LEU A 833 -13.75 3.67 -18.84
C LEU A 833 -13.62 3.97 -20.34
N VAL A 834 -14.02 5.18 -20.78
CA VAL A 834 -13.88 5.61 -22.18
C VAL A 834 -12.42 5.63 -22.61
N SER A 835 -11.53 6.18 -21.79
CA SER A 835 -10.10 6.27 -22.10
C SER A 835 -9.47 4.88 -22.25
N CYS A 836 -9.75 3.96 -21.32
CA CYS A 836 -9.26 2.58 -21.39
C CYS A 836 -9.83 1.78 -22.58
N TRP A 837 -11.11 1.93 -22.90
CA TRP A 837 -11.73 1.20 -24.02
C TRP A 837 -11.47 1.82 -25.40
N ALA A 838 -10.97 3.06 -25.47
CA ALA A 838 -10.38 3.64 -26.69
C ALA A 838 -8.88 3.30 -26.84
N ASP A 839 -8.34 2.43 -25.97
CA ASP A 839 -6.93 2.04 -25.87
C ASP A 839 -6.00 3.27 -25.80
N VAL A 840 -6.34 4.23 -24.94
CA VAL A 840 -5.54 5.43 -24.71
C VAL A 840 -4.53 5.13 -23.60
N HIS A 841 -3.25 5.11 -23.95
CA HIS A 841 -2.18 4.71 -23.04
C HIS A 841 -0.92 5.57 -23.19
N PHE A 842 -0.09 5.54 -22.15
CA PHE A 842 1.25 6.13 -22.14
C PHE A 842 2.21 5.31 -23.02
N GLY A 843 3.23 5.95 -23.60
CA GLY A 843 4.47 5.29 -24.05
C GLY A 843 4.35 4.20 -25.12
N GLY A 844 3.65 4.46 -26.23
CA GLY A 844 3.63 3.60 -27.41
C GLY A 844 4.40 4.16 -28.61
N SER A 845 4.45 3.39 -29.70
CA SER A 845 4.88 3.88 -31.02
C SER A 845 3.86 4.90 -31.55
N ASN A 846 4.29 6.16 -31.72
CA ASN A 846 3.59 7.33 -32.30
C ASN A 846 2.09 7.13 -32.60
N GLY A 847 1.28 6.98 -31.56
CA GLY A 847 -0.14 6.68 -31.73
C GLY A 847 -0.94 7.88 -32.21
N ARG A 848 -2.05 7.60 -32.88
CA ARG A 848 -2.98 8.61 -33.40
C ARG A 848 -4.39 8.25 -32.94
N TRP A 849 -4.91 8.95 -31.95
CA TRP A 849 -6.29 8.73 -31.48
C TRP A 849 -7.23 9.76 -32.10
N LEU A 850 -8.42 9.30 -32.47
CA LEU A 850 -9.50 10.16 -32.93
C LEU A 850 -10.43 10.43 -31.75
N ALA A 851 -10.65 11.70 -31.44
CA ALA A 851 -11.53 12.18 -30.37
C ALA A 851 -12.68 12.99 -30.95
N VAL A 852 -13.89 12.81 -30.42
CA VAL A 852 -15.03 13.70 -30.65
C VAL A 852 -15.51 14.16 -29.28
N ASP A 853 -15.35 15.45 -28.96
CA ASP A 853 -15.50 15.97 -27.58
C ASP A 853 -16.34 17.25 -27.52
N ASP A 854 -17.56 17.16 -26.97
CA ASP A 854 -18.40 18.30 -26.62
C ASP A 854 -18.27 18.70 -25.14
N THR A 855 -17.53 17.95 -24.30
CA THR A 855 -17.42 18.12 -22.83
C THR A 855 -16.57 19.33 -22.40
N GLY A 856 -16.36 20.31 -23.27
CA GLY A 856 -15.48 21.46 -23.02
C GLY A 856 -13.99 21.13 -23.01
N GLY A 857 -13.60 19.93 -23.46
CA GLY A 857 -12.22 19.44 -23.42
C GLY A 857 -11.92 18.51 -22.24
N LEU A 858 -12.91 18.00 -21.49
CA LEU A 858 -12.67 17.09 -20.36
C LEU A 858 -12.20 15.71 -20.84
N LEU A 859 -12.81 15.16 -21.92
CA LEU A 859 -12.34 13.92 -22.53
C LEU A 859 -10.93 14.12 -23.12
N VAL A 860 -10.69 15.23 -23.82
CA VAL A 860 -9.33 15.56 -24.33
C VAL A 860 -8.31 15.68 -23.19
N ALA A 861 -8.68 16.26 -22.04
CA ALA A 861 -7.81 16.32 -20.86
C ALA A 861 -7.50 14.92 -20.31
N ALA A 862 -8.51 14.06 -20.14
CA ALA A 862 -8.34 12.69 -19.66
C ALA A 862 -7.45 11.84 -20.59
N MET A 863 -7.64 11.99 -21.91
CA MET A 863 -6.79 11.35 -22.90
C MET A 863 -5.35 11.87 -22.84
N ALA A 864 -5.16 13.18 -22.72
CA ALA A 864 -3.85 13.81 -22.61
C ALA A 864 -3.12 13.42 -21.31
N GLU A 865 -3.84 13.29 -20.19
CA GLU A 865 -3.29 12.82 -18.91
C GLU A 865 -2.84 11.36 -19.02
N SER A 866 -3.68 10.50 -19.60
CA SER A 866 -3.39 9.08 -19.86
C SER A 866 -2.20 8.87 -20.82
N MET A 867 -1.98 9.80 -21.74
CA MET A 867 -0.84 9.82 -22.67
C MET A 867 0.42 10.48 -22.08
N GLY A 868 0.34 11.19 -20.95
CA GLY A 868 1.46 11.93 -20.36
C GLY A 868 1.76 13.30 -21.00
N ILE A 869 0.82 13.89 -21.74
CA ILE A 869 1.01 15.15 -22.51
C ILE A 869 0.14 16.32 -22.02
N LEU A 870 -0.58 16.16 -20.89
CA LEU A 870 -1.41 17.21 -20.29
C LEU A 870 -0.60 18.25 -19.50
N TYR A 871 0.53 17.86 -18.90
CA TYR A 871 1.32 18.73 -18.03
C TYR A 871 2.64 19.14 -18.69
N ARG A 872 3.33 20.15 -18.14
CA ARG A 872 4.62 20.65 -18.63
C ARG A 872 5.77 20.03 -17.85
N ASP A 873 6.77 19.49 -18.54
CA ASP A 873 8.01 19.01 -17.93
C ASP A 873 8.96 20.17 -17.63
N ASP A 874 8.88 20.73 -16.42
CA ASP A 874 9.69 21.89 -16.03
C ASP A 874 11.21 21.57 -16.05
N ALA A 875 11.62 20.31 -15.83
CA ALA A 875 13.01 19.85 -15.94
C ALA A 875 13.58 19.91 -17.38
N ALA A 876 12.73 19.80 -18.40
CA ALA A 876 13.17 19.96 -19.79
C ALA A 876 13.53 21.43 -20.09
N ALA A 877 12.81 22.38 -19.50
CA ALA A 877 13.05 23.81 -19.68
C ALA A 877 14.39 24.28 -19.09
N GLU A 878 14.84 23.69 -17.97
CA GLU A 878 16.17 23.97 -17.40
C GLU A 878 17.29 23.40 -18.29
N THR A 879 17.08 22.22 -18.87
CA THR A 879 18.06 21.53 -19.72
C THR A 879 18.36 22.29 -21.03
N GLU A 880 17.36 22.97 -21.62
CA GLU A 880 17.58 23.86 -22.77
C GLU A 880 18.42 25.10 -22.43
N THR A 881 18.43 25.57 -21.17
CA THR A 881 19.25 26.72 -20.75
C THR A 881 20.70 26.38 -20.44
N GLU A 882 21.02 25.17 -19.99
CA GLU A 882 22.43 24.78 -19.75
C GLU A 882 23.17 24.38 -21.03
N THR A 883 22.47 23.81 -22.02
CA THR A 883 23.07 23.28 -23.26
C THR A 883 23.50 24.35 -24.27
N GLU A 884 23.22 25.64 -24.07
CA GLU A 884 23.75 26.73 -24.92
C GLU A 884 25.22 27.15 -24.60
N ASN A 885 25.82 26.67 -23.50
CA ASN A 885 27.09 27.18 -22.97
C ASN A 885 28.37 26.40 -23.34
N THR A 886 28.28 25.22 -23.97
CA THR A 886 29.46 24.45 -24.40
C THR A 886 29.73 24.63 -25.89
N LYS A 887 30.65 25.54 -26.23
CA LYS A 887 31.40 25.50 -27.49
C LYS A 887 32.72 24.74 -27.29
N PRO A 888 33.19 23.96 -28.29
CA PRO A 888 34.57 23.49 -28.31
C PRO A 888 35.54 24.67 -28.55
N ASP A 889 36.75 24.49 -28.05
CA ASP A 889 37.89 25.41 -28.22
C ASP A 889 38.65 25.05 -29.51
N ASP A 890 39.14 26.04 -30.25
CA ASP A 890 39.89 25.84 -31.49
C ASP A 890 40.87 27.02 -31.68
N THR A 891 42.14 26.73 -31.95
CA THR A 891 43.26 27.64 -31.65
C THR A 891 43.83 28.43 -32.83
N ASN A 892 44.30 29.65 -32.55
CA ASN A 892 45.06 30.58 -33.42
C ASN A 892 44.21 31.26 -34.53
N ASP A 893 44.55 32.47 -35.01
CA ASP A 893 45.85 33.15 -34.98
C ASP A 893 45.78 34.70 -34.88
N THR A 894 46.89 35.29 -34.40
CA THR A 894 47.43 36.67 -34.54
C THR A 894 46.61 37.96 -34.23
N LYS A 895 47.35 38.98 -33.76
CA LYS A 895 46.94 40.38 -33.40
C LYS A 895 47.23 41.37 -34.58
N PRO A 896 47.06 42.73 -34.51
CA PRO A 896 46.64 43.66 -33.43
C PRO A 896 45.72 44.83 -33.95
N ASP A 897 45.56 46.08 -33.44
CA ASP A 897 45.77 46.81 -32.15
C ASP A 897 44.88 48.11 -32.08
N GLU A 898 45.06 48.94 -31.03
CA GLU A 898 44.78 50.41 -30.87
C GLU A 898 43.46 51.05 -31.39
N THR A 899 42.65 51.75 -30.58
CA THR A 899 42.91 53.13 -30.06
C THR A 899 41.93 53.57 -28.93
N ILE A 900 42.06 54.80 -28.38
CA ILE A 900 41.52 55.25 -27.07
C ILE A 900 40.60 56.49 -27.13
N LYS A 901 39.51 56.52 -26.30
CA LYS A 901 38.86 57.66 -25.54
C LYS A 901 37.47 57.21 -24.99
N ILE A 902 37.00 57.50 -23.76
CA ILE A 902 36.80 58.76 -22.99
C ILE A 902 35.63 59.59 -23.62
N GLU A 903 34.53 60.00 -22.97
CA GLU A 903 34.28 60.40 -21.55
C GLU A 903 32.84 60.10 -21.00
N GLU A 904 32.43 60.76 -19.89
CA GLU A 904 31.36 60.46 -18.91
C GLU A 904 29.87 60.69 -19.30
N THR A 905 28.91 60.02 -18.60
CA THR A 905 27.97 60.65 -17.61
C THR A 905 26.79 59.77 -17.11
N SER A 906 26.61 59.74 -15.78
CA SER A 906 25.37 59.50 -14.98
C SER A 906 24.55 58.17 -15.08
N PRO A 907 23.96 57.69 -13.96
CA PRO A 907 23.45 56.31 -13.86
C PRO A 907 22.01 56.09 -14.35
N LYS A 908 21.80 55.07 -15.20
CA LYS A 908 20.47 54.54 -15.54
C LYS A 908 20.38 53.02 -15.32
N ARG A 909 19.70 52.66 -14.22
CA ARG A 909 18.96 51.42 -13.95
C ARG A 909 19.09 50.34 -15.04
N GLN A 910 19.97 49.36 -14.82
CA GLN A 910 20.21 48.26 -15.77
C GLN A 910 18.92 47.48 -16.07
N ARG A 911 18.35 47.71 -17.25
CA ARG A 911 17.49 46.73 -17.93
C ARG A 911 18.42 45.85 -18.74
N THR A 912 18.74 44.66 -18.24
CA THR A 912 19.48 43.66 -19.01
C THR A 912 18.73 43.34 -20.29
N SER A 913 19.31 43.74 -21.43
CA SER A 913 18.72 43.51 -22.73
C SER A 913 18.87 42.04 -23.10
N PHE A 914 17.81 41.24 -22.90
CA PHE A 914 17.76 39.87 -23.40
C PHE A 914 18.08 39.85 -24.90
N SER A 915 19.24 39.28 -25.23
CA SER A 915 19.67 39.11 -26.60
C SER A 915 18.74 38.13 -27.30
N ARG A 916 17.86 38.65 -28.17
CA ARG A 916 17.04 37.81 -29.04
C ARG A 916 17.95 37.11 -30.05
N ARG A 917 18.48 35.92 -29.69
CA ARG A 917 18.98 34.95 -30.68
C ARG A 917 17.89 34.80 -31.75
N ARG A 918 18.26 35.03 -33.02
CA ARG A 918 17.31 34.87 -34.13
C ARG A 918 16.90 33.39 -34.19
N PRO A 919 15.60 33.07 -34.37
CA PRO A 919 15.21 31.68 -34.58
C PRO A 919 15.92 31.10 -35.80
N ARG A 920 16.21 29.80 -35.78
CA ARG A 920 16.76 29.07 -36.92
C ARG A 920 15.87 29.30 -38.15
N ARG A 921 16.48 29.47 -39.33
CA ARG A 921 15.78 29.44 -40.63
C ARG A 921 15.35 28.00 -40.97
N GLY A 922 14.46 27.43 -40.17
CA GLY A 922 13.51 26.44 -40.72
C GLY A 922 12.65 27.15 -41.77
N LYS A 923 12.14 26.41 -42.75
CA LYS A 923 11.13 26.98 -43.67
C LYS A 923 9.86 27.29 -42.86
N ASP A 924 9.09 28.28 -43.29
CA ASP A 924 7.91 28.78 -42.55
C ASP A 924 6.77 27.74 -42.38
N MET A 925 6.93 26.50 -42.84
CA MET A 925 5.88 25.51 -43.07
C MET A 925 6.16 24.14 -42.43
N ASP A 926 7.41 23.82 -42.04
CA ASP A 926 7.87 22.42 -41.93
C ASP A 926 7.83 21.83 -40.48
N ASP A 927 8.01 22.63 -39.42
CA ASP A 927 8.28 22.13 -38.05
C ASP A 927 7.22 22.55 -37.01
N HIS A 928 6.04 21.90 -36.95
CA HIS A 928 4.92 22.29 -36.05
C HIS A 928 4.29 21.16 -35.20
N TYR A 929 4.77 19.92 -35.28
CA TYR A 929 4.10 18.75 -34.68
C TYR A 929 5.04 17.88 -33.85
N ALA A 930 4.49 17.22 -32.84
CA ALA A 930 5.24 16.32 -31.98
C ALA A 930 5.53 14.97 -32.65
N SER A 931 6.72 14.41 -32.38
CA SER A 931 7.14 13.09 -32.84
C SER A 931 6.64 11.94 -31.96
N GLY A 932 5.45 12.06 -31.37
CA GLY A 932 4.89 11.13 -30.38
C GLY A 932 3.37 10.94 -30.51
N ASN A 933 2.71 10.55 -29.41
CA ASN A 933 1.26 10.34 -29.37
C ASN A 933 0.49 11.62 -29.71
N THR A 934 -0.52 11.53 -30.60
CA THR A 934 -1.33 12.67 -31.05
C THR A 934 -2.83 12.43 -30.86
N ILE A 935 -3.56 13.49 -30.53
CA ILE A 935 -5.03 13.50 -30.42
C ILE A 935 -5.56 14.35 -31.58
N THR A 936 -6.31 13.75 -32.50
CA THR A 936 -7.10 14.51 -33.49
C THR A 936 -8.50 14.73 -32.95
N LEU A 937 -8.90 15.98 -32.78
CA LEU A 937 -10.20 16.37 -32.23
C LEU A 937 -11.14 16.82 -33.34
N LEU A 938 -12.19 16.04 -33.57
CA LEU A 938 -13.35 16.41 -34.39
C LEU A 938 -14.33 17.26 -33.60
N HIS A 939 -14.80 18.36 -34.18
CA HIS A 939 -15.78 19.26 -33.57
C HIS A 939 -16.81 19.84 -34.55
N ALA A 940 -18.01 20.14 -34.07
CA ALA A 940 -19.10 20.76 -34.86
C ALA A 940 -19.04 22.30 -34.89
N ASN A 941 -18.43 22.92 -33.88
CA ASN A 941 -18.34 24.37 -33.75
C ASN A 941 -17.29 24.97 -34.69
N SER A 942 -17.37 26.28 -35.00
CA SER A 942 -16.36 26.98 -35.81
C SER A 942 -14.96 27.06 -35.18
N GLN A 943 -14.87 26.80 -33.87
CA GLN A 943 -13.65 26.59 -33.10
C GLN A 943 -13.90 25.48 -32.07
N PRO A 944 -12.90 24.65 -31.71
CA PRO A 944 -13.09 23.57 -30.75
C PRO A 944 -13.39 24.12 -29.34
N ASN A 945 -14.39 23.56 -28.65
CA ASN A 945 -14.70 23.96 -27.27
C ASN A 945 -13.72 23.29 -26.30
N LEU A 946 -12.57 23.94 -26.08
CA LEU A 946 -11.51 23.49 -25.16
C LEU A 946 -11.45 24.34 -23.88
N SER A 947 -12.60 24.90 -23.49
CA SER A 947 -12.70 25.89 -22.40
C SER A 947 -12.29 25.38 -21.01
N LEU A 948 -12.21 24.06 -20.81
CA LEU A 948 -11.71 23.43 -19.59
C LEU A 948 -10.18 23.24 -19.58
N LEU A 949 -9.51 23.16 -20.74
CA LEU A 949 -8.05 22.96 -20.78
C LEU A 949 -7.26 24.12 -20.14
N ARG A 950 -7.87 25.31 -20.02
CA ARG A 950 -7.31 26.46 -19.30
C ARG A 950 -6.98 26.18 -17.83
N TYR A 951 -7.64 25.19 -17.20
CA TYR A 951 -7.36 24.80 -15.81
C TYR A 951 -6.04 24.03 -15.67
N PHE A 952 -5.48 23.56 -16.79
CA PHE A 952 -4.17 22.92 -16.91
C PHE A 952 -3.15 23.84 -17.59
N ASP A 953 -3.36 25.16 -17.55
CA ASP A 953 -2.53 26.20 -18.18
C ASP A 953 -2.40 26.14 -19.72
N TYR A 954 -3.34 25.48 -20.42
CA TYR A 954 -3.43 25.50 -21.89
C TYR A 954 -4.46 26.51 -22.41
N ASP A 955 -4.00 27.52 -23.15
CA ASP A 955 -4.86 28.45 -23.89
C ASP A 955 -5.01 28.01 -25.36
N ALA A 956 -6.19 27.55 -25.73
CA ALA A 956 -6.51 27.15 -27.10
C ALA A 956 -6.73 28.33 -28.06
N SER A 957 -6.78 29.57 -27.55
CA SER A 957 -7.08 30.78 -28.34
C SER A 957 -5.85 31.46 -28.95
N ASP A 958 -4.63 31.21 -28.43
CA ASP A 958 -3.39 31.67 -29.05
C ASP A 958 -2.86 30.66 -30.08
N PRO A 959 -2.89 30.96 -31.40
CA PRO A 959 -2.37 30.07 -32.42
C PRO A 959 -0.83 30.05 -32.53
N ASN A 960 -0.10 30.92 -31.80
CA ASN A 960 1.36 31.04 -31.84
C ASN A 960 1.94 31.37 -30.44
N PRO A 961 1.74 30.53 -29.41
CA PRO A 961 2.17 30.80 -28.05
C PRO A 961 3.71 30.97 -27.96
N PRO A 962 4.19 31.83 -27.04
CA PRO A 962 5.63 32.00 -26.82
C PRO A 962 6.27 30.72 -26.26
N ALA A 963 7.55 30.50 -26.60
CA ALA A 963 8.34 29.42 -26.02
C ALA A 963 8.71 29.73 -24.55
N PRO A 964 8.74 28.73 -23.65
CA PRO A 964 8.41 27.32 -23.90
C PRO A 964 6.89 27.13 -23.92
N HIS A 965 6.39 26.47 -24.97
CA HIS A 965 4.95 26.25 -25.18
C HIS A 965 4.44 25.02 -24.42
N HIS A 966 3.12 24.91 -24.26
CA HIS A 966 2.46 23.76 -23.64
C HIS A 966 2.44 22.55 -24.61
N PRO A 967 2.70 21.30 -24.19
CA PRO A 967 2.82 20.15 -25.11
C PRO A 967 1.60 19.97 -26.04
N LEU A 968 0.38 20.11 -25.53
CA LEU A 968 -0.84 20.09 -26.35
C LEU A 968 -0.82 21.01 -27.59
N PHE A 969 -0.02 22.07 -27.64
CA PHE A 969 0.11 22.91 -28.84
C PHE A 969 0.59 22.15 -30.08
N THR A 970 1.43 21.12 -29.90
CA THR A 970 2.01 20.28 -30.99
C THR A 970 1.41 18.88 -31.04
N HIS A 971 0.78 18.41 -29.96
CA HIS A 971 0.15 17.08 -29.85
C HIS A 971 -1.37 17.08 -30.15
N LEU A 972 -2.08 18.22 -30.03
CA LEU A 972 -3.53 18.34 -30.25
C LEU A 972 -3.85 18.93 -31.63
N LEU A 973 -4.63 18.19 -32.42
CA LEU A 973 -4.92 18.45 -33.83
C LEU A 973 -6.43 18.63 -34.03
N ALA A 974 -6.94 19.85 -33.85
CA ALA A 974 -8.37 20.13 -34.04
C ALA A 974 -8.76 20.25 -35.52
N ILE A 975 -9.89 19.65 -35.89
CA ILE A 975 -10.49 19.65 -37.23
C ILE A 975 -12.02 19.74 -37.12
N SER A 976 -12.67 20.54 -37.96
CA SER A 976 -14.14 20.63 -37.99
C SER A 976 -14.77 19.51 -38.84
N TRP A 977 -16.04 19.18 -38.60
CA TRP A 977 -16.77 18.25 -39.47
C TRP A 977 -16.84 18.72 -40.94
N LEU A 978 -16.90 20.03 -41.18
CA LEU A 978 -16.83 20.60 -42.54
C LEU A 978 -15.49 20.27 -43.20
N GLN A 979 -14.37 20.52 -42.49
CA GLN A 979 -13.02 20.21 -42.97
C GLN A 979 -12.80 18.70 -43.17
N LEU A 980 -13.43 17.84 -42.37
CA LEU A 980 -13.34 16.40 -42.58
C LEU A 980 -14.09 15.96 -43.84
N VAL A 981 -15.32 16.44 -44.05
CA VAL A 981 -16.22 15.95 -45.12
C VAL A 981 -15.94 16.66 -46.45
N SER A 982 -16.01 18.00 -46.46
CA SER A 982 -15.88 18.86 -47.64
C SER A 982 -14.80 19.94 -47.42
N PRO A 983 -13.50 19.58 -47.39
CA PRO A 983 -12.43 20.54 -47.09
C PRO A 983 -12.32 21.69 -48.08
N ASN A 984 -12.73 21.51 -49.33
CA ASN A 984 -12.73 22.55 -50.35
C ASN A 984 -13.76 23.67 -50.09
N ASP A 985 -14.75 23.42 -49.22
CA ASP A 985 -15.78 24.40 -48.84
C ASP A 985 -15.30 25.30 -47.66
N ASP A 986 -14.19 24.95 -47.01
CA ASP A 986 -13.51 25.81 -46.03
C ASP A 986 -12.45 26.70 -46.71
N PRO A 987 -12.64 28.04 -46.78
CA PRO A 987 -11.64 28.93 -47.35
C PRO A 987 -10.30 28.89 -46.60
N ALA A 988 -10.27 28.50 -45.32
CA ALA A 988 -9.02 28.38 -44.56
C ALA A 988 -8.17 27.16 -44.98
N TYR A 989 -8.74 26.20 -45.71
CA TYR A 989 -8.05 25.10 -46.38
C TYR A 989 -7.84 25.43 -47.88
N ALA A 990 -8.88 25.86 -48.59
CA ALA A 990 -8.85 26.06 -50.05
C ALA A 990 -7.99 27.26 -50.49
N GLU A 991 -8.01 28.39 -49.77
CA GLU A 991 -7.28 29.60 -50.16
C GLU A 991 -5.80 29.56 -49.73
N ARG A 992 -4.93 28.95 -50.55
CA ARG A 992 -3.47 29.07 -50.38
C ARG A 992 -3.06 30.56 -50.36
N PRO A 993 -2.42 31.06 -49.28
CA PRO A 993 -1.92 32.43 -49.27
C PRO A 993 -0.88 32.65 -50.38
N PRO A 994 -0.92 33.78 -51.11
CA PRO A 994 -0.03 34.01 -52.24
C PRO A 994 1.43 34.05 -51.77
N ASP A 995 2.33 33.44 -52.54
CA ASP A 995 3.76 33.53 -52.28
C ASP A 995 4.30 34.89 -52.76
N VAL A 996 5.13 35.51 -51.92
CA VAL A 996 5.63 36.89 -52.08
C VAL A 996 7.15 36.87 -51.96
N SER A 997 7.84 37.69 -52.76
CA SER A 997 9.31 37.71 -52.81
C SER A 997 9.93 38.12 -51.47
N ALA A 998 11.18 37.71 -51.23
CA ALA A 998 11.92 38.10 -50.03
C ALA A 998 12.14 39.63 -49.94
N GLU A 999 12.21 40.31 -51.08
CA GLU A 999 12.43 41.76 -51.21
C GLU A 999 11.14 42.53 -50.91
N ASP A 1000 10.01 42.08 -51.49
CA ASP A 1000 8.67 42.60 -51.15
C ASP A 1000 8.37 42.45 -49.65
N LEU A 1001 8.66 41.27 -49.08
CA LEU A 1001 8.48 41.02 -47.65
C LEU A 1001 9.42 41.87 -46.77
N ALA A 1002 10.58 42.30 -47.27
CA ALA A 1002 11.43 43.25 -46.57
C ALA A 1002 10.80 44.64 -46.50
N SER A 1003 10.15 45.09 -47.59
CA SER A 1003 9.48 46.40 -47.68
C SER A 1003 8.24 46.55 -46.77
N TRP A 1004 7.62 45.44 -46.35
CA TRP A 1004 6.35 45.49 -45.61
C TRP A 1004 6.50 45.92 -44.15
N LYS A 1005 5.59 46.82 -43.70
CA LYS A 1005 5.43 47.20 -42.29
C LYS A 1005 5.39 45.97 -41.37
N PRO A 1006 6.07 45.95 -40.21
CA PRO A 1006 6.23 44.74 -39.38
C PRO A 1006 4.93 43.99 -39.05
N ASN A 1007 3.81 44.68 -38.81
CA ASN A 1007 2.51 44.05 -38.57
C ASN A 1007 1.95 43.33 -39.82
N ARG A 1008 2.06 43.93 -41.01
CA ARG A 1008 1.66 43.29 -42.28
C ARG A 1008 2.48 42.03 -42.53
N ARG A 1009 3.81 42.11 -42.32
CA ARG A 1009 4.72 40.96 -42.40
C ARG A 1009 4.39 39.87 -41.37
N GLY A 1010 4.10 40.25 -40.13
CA GLY A 1010 3.66 39.32 -39.07
C GLY A 1010 2.30 38.68 -39.33
N ASN A 1011 1.37 39.37 -40.00
CA ASN A 1011 0.10 38.79 -40.46
C ASN A 1011 0.29 37.78 -41.59
N TYR A 1012 1.20 38.04 -42.52
CA TYR A 1012 1.50 37.15 -43.65
C TYR A 1012 2.05 35.79 -43.18
N PHE A 1013 3.08 35.78 -42.34
CA PHE A 1013 3.63 34.53 -41.79
C PHE A 1013 2.61 33.80 -40.89
N ARG A 1014 1.76 34.52 -40.14
CA ARG A 1014 0.65 33.91 -39.40
C ARG A 1014 -0.40 33.26 -40.32
N LYS A 1015 -0.75 33.88 -41.46
CA LYS A 1015 -1.65 33.28 -42.46
C LYS A 1015 -1.05 32.02 -43.09
N ARG A 1016 0.23 32.06 -43.53
CA ARG A 1016 0.90 30.88 -44.13
C ARG A 1016 1.04 29.72 -43.15
N ARG A 1017 1.45 29.98 -41.90
CA ARG A 1017 1.49 28.94 -40.84
C ARG A 1017 0.12 28.37 -40.49
N ARG A 1018 -0.95 29.19 -40.45
CA ARG A 1018 -2.32 28.70 -40.25
C ARG A 1018 -2.77 27.80 -41.39
N TRP A 1019 -2.58 28.22 -42.64
CA TRP A 1019 -2.95 27.42 -43.82
C TRP A 1019 -2.18 26.10 -43.86
N ALA A 1020 -0.86 26.12 -43.65
CA ALA A 1020 -0.03 24.92 -43.56
C ALA A 1020 -0.50 23.96 -42.46
N ARG A 1021 -0.80 24.50 -41.26
CA ARG A 1021 -1.32 23.68 -40.14
C ARG A 1021 -2.65 23.03 -40.51
N ILE A 1022 -3.60 23.79 -41.07
CA ILE A 1022 -4.92 23.26 -41.47
C ILE A 1022 -4.77 22.19 -42.55
N HIS A 1023 -4.03 22.47 -43.63
CA HIS A 1023 -3.87 21.52 -44.75
C HIS A 1023 -3.28 20.18 -44.29
N GLN A 1024 -2.22 20.21 -43.46
CA GLN A 1024 -1.59 18.99 -42.94
C GLN A 1024 -2.46 18.24 -41.92
N VAL A 1025 -3.25 18.92 -41.08
CA VAL A 1025 -4.23 18.26 -40.19
C VAL A 1025 -5.35 17.62 -41.00
N VAL A 1026 -5.87 18.30 -42.02
CA VAL A 1026 -6.97 17.80 -42.88
C VAL A 1026 -6.53 16.59 -43.70
N ASP A 1027 -5.43 16.70 -44.45
CA ASP A 1027 -4.87 15.58 -45.23
C ASP A 1027 -4.50 14.40 -44.33
N GLY A 1028 -3.77 14.67 -43.24
CA GLY A 1028 -3.36 13.65 -42.28
C GLY A 1028 -4.54 12.97 -41.60
N THR A 1029 -5.68 13.64 -41.44
CA THR A 1029 -6.92 13.04 -40.91
C THR A 1029 -7.63 12.22 -41.98
N ARG A 1030 -7.81 12.75 -43.20
CA ARG A 1030 -8.48 12.06 -44.31
C ARG A 1030 -7.68 10.85 -44.84
N ALA A 1031 -6.38 10.79 -44.58
CA ALA A 1031 -5.54 9.61 -44.78
C ALA A 1031 -5.83 8.44 -43.82
N GLY A 1032 -6.53 8.69 -42.71
CA GLY A 1032 -6.89 7.66 -41.71
C GLY A 1032 -5.67 7.11 -40.95
N GLY A 1033 -5.76 5.84 -40.54
CA GLY A 1033 -4.73 5.16 -39.75
C GLY A 1033 -4.76 5.50 -38.26
N PHE A 1034 -5.92 5.90 -37.72
CA PHE A 1034 -6.09 6.14 -36.29
C PHE A 1034 -6.16 4.82 -35.51
N CYS A 1035 -5.47 4.74 -34.37
CA CYS A 1035 -5.34 3.52 -33.58
C CYS A 1035 -6.52 3.26 -32.63
N GLY A 1036 -7.28 4.28 -32.24
CA GLY A 1036 -8.48 4.14 -31.40
C GLY A 1036 -9.43 5.35 -31.53
N LEU A 1037 -10.70 5.15 -31.16
CA LEU A 1037 -11.77 6.17 -31.19
C LEU A 1037 -12.38 6.39 -29.81
N ALA A 1038 -12.36 7.64 -29.33
CA ALA A 1038 -13.07 8.09 -28.14
C ALA A 1038 -14.13 9.15 -28.51
N VAL A 1039 -15.39 8.94 -28.11
CA VAL A 1039 -16.49 9.87 -28.39
C VAL A 1039 -17.23 10.22 -27.10
N ALA A 1040 -17.40 11.52 -26.86
CA ALA A 1040 -18.31 12.08 -25.85
C ALA A 1040 -18.98 13.32 -26.44
N SER A 1041 -20.11 13.11 -27.11
CA SER A 1041 -20.78 14.14 -27.92
C SER A 1041 -22.30 14.07 -27.77
N THR A 1042 -22.97 15.20 -28.04
CA THR A 1042 -24.43 15.29 -28.19
C THR A 1042 -24.92 14.82 -29.57
N MET A 1043 -24.01 14.64 -30.54
CA MET A 1043 -24.33 14.16 -31.88
C MET A 1043 -24.80 12.71 -31.90
N ASP A 1044 -25.62 12.35 -32.90
CA ASP A 1044 -26.06 10.97 -33.14
C ASP A 1044 -24.84 10.03 -33.34
N PRO A 1045 -24.64 9.02 -32.47
CA PRO A 1045 -23.51 8.11 -32.57
C PRO A 1045 -23.43 7.33 -33.88
N VAL A 1046 -24.57 7.05 -34.53
CA VAL A 1046 -24.60 6.33 -35.81
C VAL A 1046 -23.98 7.20 -36.92
N SER A 1047 -24.36 8.46 -36.98
CA SER A 1047 -23.80 9.45 -37.92
C SER A 1047 -22.34 9.80 -37.61
N VAL A 1048 -21.93 9.84 -36.35
CA VAL A 1048 -20.51 9.96 -35.97
C VAL A 1048 -19.69 8.77 -36.48
N LEU A 1049 -20.17 7.52 -36.26
CA LEU A 1049 -19.45 6.33 -36.71
C LEU A 1049 -19.41 6.18 -38.24
N ARG A 1050 -20.43 6.65 -38.99
CA ARG A 1050 -20.40 6.67 -40.47
C ARG A 1050 -19.13 7.31 -41.01
N HIS A 1051 -18.72 8.43 -40.42
CA HIS A 1051 -17.55 9.19 -40.89
C HIS A 1051 -16.26 8.86 -40.12
N ALA A 1052 -16.34 8.30 -38.92
CA ALA A 1052 -15.16 7.92 -38.13
C ALA A 1052 -14.64 6.50 -38.45
N LEU A 1053 -15.50 5.51 -38.68
CA LEU A 1053 -15.09 4.12 -38.97
C LEU A 1053 -14.11 3.97 -40.16
N PRO A 1054 -14.23 4.73 -41.27
CA PRO A 1054 -13.27 4.67 -42.39
C PRO A 1054 -11.87 5.22 -42.06
N LEU A 1055 -11.73 5.96 -40.95
CA LEU A 1055 -10.46 6.57 -40.53
C LEU A 1055 -9.67 5.67 -39.57
N LEU A 1056 -10.34 4.74 -38.90
CA LEU A 1056 -9.75 3.80 -37.95
C LEU A 1056 -9.02 2.66 -38.66
N ALA A 1057 -7.89 2.23 -38.09
CA ALA A 1057 -7.18 1.05 -38.56
C ALA A 1057 -7.96 -0.25 -38.24
N GLY A 1058 -7.66 -1.31 -38.99
CA GLY A 1058 -8.18 -2.65 -38.68
C GLY A 1058 -7.68 -3.11 -37.32
N GLY A 1059 -8.60 -3.49 -36.43
CA GLY A 1059 -8.29 -3.86 -35.04
C GLY A 1059 -8.33 -2.69 -34.04
N SER A 1060 -8.61 -1.46 -34.46
CA SER A 1060 -8.75 -0.32 -33.54
C SER A 1060 -10.02 -0.42 -32.67
N PRO A 1061 -9.93 -0.22 -31.35
CA PRO A 1061 -11.10 -0.21 -30.48
C PRO A 1061 -11.82 1.14 -30.50
N ILE A 1062 -13.09 1.08 -30.13
CA ILE A 1062 -14.06 2.16 -30.19
C ILE A 1062 -14.73 2.26 -28.82
N ALA A 1063 -14.72 3.46 -28.22
CA ALA A 1063 -15.50 3.79 -27.03
C ALA A 1063 -16.37 5.03 -27.29
N VAL A 1064 -17.68 4.89 -27.08
CA VAL A 1064 -18.65 5.98 -27.24
C VAL A 1064 -19.44 6.15 -25.95
N TYR A 1065 -19.28 7.30 -25.30
CA TYR A 1065 -20.07 7.72 -24.16
C TYR A 1065 -21.37 8.39 -24.57
N SER A 1066 -22.43 8.17 -23.79
CA SER A 1066 -23.62 9.01 -23.77
C SER A 1066 -24.20 9.07 -22.35
N PRO A 1067 -24.79 10.20 -21.93
CA PRO A 1067 -25.60 10.26 -20.70
C PRO A 1067 -26.79 9.29 -20.74
N HIS A 1068 -27.34 9.03 -21.93
CA HIS A 1068 -28.54 8.23 -22.17
C HIS A 1068 -28.21 6.87 -22.81
N ILE A 1069 -29.02 5.84 -22.56
CA ILE A 1069 -28.77 4.48 -23.08
C ILE A 1069 -29.29 4.32 -24.52
N GLU A 1070 -30.35 5.02 -24.86
CA GLU A 1070 -31.11 4.88 -26.10
C GLU A 1070 -30.30 5.11 -27.38
N PRO A 1071 -29.41 6.13 -27.48
CA PRO A 1071 -28.54 6.30 -28.64
C PRO A 1071 -27.55 5.14 -28.79
N LEU A 1072 -27.04 4.61 -27.68
CA LEU A 1072 -26.05 3.53 -27.68
C LEU A 1072 -26.69 2.16 -27.97
N THR A 1073 -27.93 1.92 -27.53
CA THR A 1073 -28.71 0.73 -27.90
C THR A 1073 -29.02 0.73 -29.40
N ARG A 1074 -29.37 1.88 -29.99
CA ARG A 1074 -29.54 2.02 -31.46
C ARG A 1074 -28.23 1.74 -32.20
N LEU A 1075 -27.10 2.23 -31.68
CA LEU A 1075 -25.79 1.96 -32.26
C LEU A 1075 -25.41 0.46 -32.17
N ALA A 1076 -25.70 -0.19 -31.04
CA ALA A 1076 -25.43 -1.61 -30.85
C ALA A 1076 -26.33 -2.50 -31.74
N ASP A 1077 -27.59 -2.12 -31.94
CA ASP A 1077 -28.51 -2.81 -32.85
C ASP A 1077 -27.93 -2.91 -34.28
N CYS A 1078 -27.34 -1.81 -34.78
CA CYS A 1078 -26.68 -1.75 -36.09
C CYS A 1078 -25.58 -2.82 -36.29
N PHE A 1079 -25.01 -3.38 -35.22
CA PHE A 1079 -23.95 -4.39 -35.26
C PHE A 1079 -24.36 -5.76 -34.69
N THR A 1080 -25.66 -6.00 -34.51
CA THR A 1080 -26.20 -7.28 -34.02
C THR A 1080 -25.88 -8.45 -34.93
N ILE A 1081 -25.82 -9.65 -34.32
CA ILE A 1081 -25.66 -10.93 -35.05
C ILE A 1081 -26.79 -11.10 -36.09
N ALA A 1082 -28.01 -10.67 -35.77
CA ALA A 1082 -29.17 -10.74 -36.67
C ALA A 1082 -28.97 -9.85 -37.92
N ARG A 1083 -28.66 -8.56 -37.76
CA ARG A 1083 -28.39 -7.66 -38.90
C ARG A 1083 -27.18 -8.14 -39.72
N ARG A 1084 -26.11 -8.62 -39.07
CA ARG A 1084 -24.95 -9.18 -39.79
C ARG A 1084 -25.31 -10.44 -40.57
N ALA A 1085 -26.16 -11.33 -40.04
CA ALA A 1085 -26.61 -12.52 -40.77
C ALA A 1085 -27.45 -12.13 -41.99
N ALA A 1086 -28.40 -11.19 -41.83
CA ALA A 1086 -29.23 -10.68 -42.92
C ALA A 1086 -28.38 -10.06 -44.04
N TRP A 1087 -27.42 -9.19 -43.69
CA TRP A 1087 -26.47 -8.59 -44.63
C TRP A 1087 -25.64 -9.61 -45.42
N LEU A 1088 -25.29 -10.75 -44.81
CA LEU A 1088 -24.53 -11.82 -45.46
C LEU A 1088 -25.40 -12.76 -46.30
N SER A 1089 -26.71 -12.83 -46.06
CA SER A 1089 -27.64 -13.64 -46.88
C SER A 1089 -28.34 -12.83 -47.98
N SER A 1090 -28.52 -11.53 -47.77
CA SER A 1090 -29.30 -10.63 -48.61
C SER A 1090 -28.82 -9.18 -48.40
N PRO A 1091 -27.66 -8.79 -48.98
CA PRO A 1091 -27.17 -7.42 -48.89
C PRO A 1091 -28.15 -6.45 -49.60
N PRO A 1092 -28.22 -5.18 -49.19
CA PRO A 1092 -29.00 -4.17 -49.91
C PRO A 1092 -28.49 -3.99 -51.35
N ALA A 1093 -29.38 -3.77 -52.32
CA ALA A 1093 -29.01 -3.55 -53.72
C ALA A 1093 -28.02 -2.38 -53.91
N ALA A 1094 -28.05 -1.37 -53.04
CA ALA A 1094 -27.09 -0.25 -53.02
C ALA A 1094 -25.70 -0.61 -52.48
N ALA A 1095 -25.48 -1.87 -52.08
CA ALA A 1095 -24.20 -2.43 -51.62
C ALA A 1095 -23.71 -3.60 -52.50
N GLU A 1096 -24.52 -4.08 -53.45
CA GLU A 1096 -24.10 -5.14 -54.38
C GLU A 1096 -23.08 -4.60 -55.40
N GLY A 1097 -22.03 -5.36 -55.67
CA GLY A 1097 -20.99 -5.02 -56.66
C GLY A 1097 -19.94 -4.00 -56.21
N LEU A 1098 -20.13 -3.32 -55.07
CA LEU A 1098 -19.13 -2.40 -54.50
C LEU A 1098 -17.88 -3.14 -54.01
N THR A 1099 -16.71 -2.50 -54.16
CA THR A 1099 -15.45 -3.00 -53.58
C THR A 1099 -15.43 -2.85 -52.06
N ALA A 1100 -14.51 -3.55 -51.39
CA ALA A 1100 -14.35 -3.45 -49.93
C ALA A 1100 -14.15 -1.99 -49.47
N ALA A 1101 -13.33 -1.20 -50.16
CA ALA A 1101 -13.06 0.20 -49.80
C ALA A 1101 -14.28 1.13 -49.99
N GLU A 1102 -15.17 0.82 -50.93
CA GLU A 1102 -16.44 1.53 -51.11
C GLU A 1102 -17.47 1.11 -50.05
N LEU A 1103 -17.51 -0.18 -49.70
CA LEU A 1103 -18.35 -0.74 -48.63
C LEU A 1103 -17.97 -0.26 -47.21
N GLU A 1104 -16.74 0.23 -47.02
CA GLU A 1104 -16.35 0.92 -45.78
C GLU A 1104 -16.85 2.37 -45.71
N ARG A 1105 -17.04 3.04 -46.85
CA ARG A 1105 -17.49 4.44 -46.97
C ARG A 1105 -18.97 4.58 -47.33
N TRP A 1106 -19.70 3.48 -47.32
CA TRP A 1106 -21.09 3.37 -47.74
C TRP A 1106 -22.03 4.17 -46.82
N GLU A 1107 -22.93 4.96 -47.41
CA GLU A 1107 -23.74 5.96 -46.69
C GLU A 1107 -24.82 5.33 -45.77
N GLY A 1108 -25.25 4.10 -46.07
CA GLY A 1108 -26.29 3.40 -45.33
C GLY A 1108 -27.66 3.40 -46.02
N THR A 1109 -28.57 2.60 -45.49
CA THR A 1109 -30.02 2.64 -45.79
C THR A 1109 -30.82 2.74 -44.51
N THR A 1110 -32.14 2.91 -44.61
CA THR A 1110 -33.06 2.84 -43.46
C THR A 1110 -33.02 1.49 -42.74
N GLU A 1111 -32.76 0.39 -43.47
CA GLU A 1111 -32.60 -0.96 -42.90
C GLU A 1111 -31.19 -1.22 -42.37
N PHE A 1112 -30.16 -0.64 -42.99
CA PHE A 1112 -28.76 -0.77 -42.55
C PHE A 1112 -28.10 0.62 -42.47
N PRO A 1113 -28.29 1.37 -41.36
CA PRO A 1113 -27.75 2.73 -41.22
C PRO A 1113 -26.21 2.80 -41.25
N LEU A 1114 -25.55 1.67 -40.95
CA LEU A 1114 -24.13 1.40 -41.07
C LEU A 1114 -23.94 -0.04 -41.57
N ASN A 1115 -22.81 -0.33 -42.21
CA ASN A 1115 -22.44 -1.68 -42.62
C ASN A 1115 -22.17 -2.56 -41.37
N PRO A 1116 -22.96 -3.62 -41.10
CA PRO A 1116 -22.90 -4.39 -39.85
C PRO A 1116 -21.65 -5.28 -39.73
N THR A 1117 -20.79 -5.33 -40.76
CA THR A 1117 -19.52 -6.09 -40.73
C THR A 1117 -18.35 -5.30 -40.13
N LEU A 1118 -18.44 -3.96 -40.06
CA LEU A 1118 -17.31 -3.09 -39.70
C LEU A 1118 -16.96 -3.04 -38.20
N VAL A 1119 -17.82 -3.52 -37.31
CA VAL A 1119 -17.57 -3.52 -35.85
C VAL A 1119 -17.91 -4.87 -35.20
N LEU A 1120 -16.93 -5.44 -34.50
CA LEU A 1120 -17.08 -6.66 -33.70
C LEU A 1120 -17.19 -6.34 -32.21
N GLY A 1121 -17.79 -7.24 -31.43
CA GLY A 1121 -17.87 -7.09 -29.97
C GLY A 1121 -18.71 -5.91 -29.47
N ALA A 1122 -19.64 -5.41 -30.30
CA ALA A 1122 -20.54 -4.31 -29.96
C ALA A 1122 -21.33 -4.59 -28.67
N THR A 1123 -21.04 -3.85 -27.61
CA THR A 1123 -21.70 -3.98 -26.29
C THR A 1123 -21.97 -2.61 -25.68
N VAL A 1124 -22.92 -2.52 -24.75
CA VAL A 1124 -23.23 -1.31 -23.97
C VAL A 1124 -23.14 -1.65 -22.49
N GLN A 1125 -22.44 -0.82 -21.71
CA GLN A 1125 -22.12 -1.04 -20.31
C GLN A 1125 -22.18 0.27 -19.50
N THR A 1126 -22.26 0.15 -18.17
CA THR A 1126 -22.18 1.27 -17.21
C THR A 1126 -21.51 0.80 -15.93
N SER A 1127 -20.94 1.74 -15.16
CA SER A 1127 -20.11 1.44 -13.98
C SER A 1127 -20.89 0.95 -12.75
N ARG A 1128 -22.24 1.02 -12.76
CA ARG A 1128 -23.09 0.64 -11.62
C ARG A 1128 -24.01 -0.53 -11.94
N ALA A 1129 -23.93 -1.59 -11.13
CA ALA A 1129 -24.90 -2.66 -11.15
C ALA A 1129 -26.22 -2.21 -10.48
N LYS A 1130 -27.33 -2.25 -11.20
CA LYS A 1130 -28.67 -1.97 -10.63
C LYS A 1130 -29.09 -3.14 -9.73
N ARG A 1131 -29.07 -2.93 -8.42
CA ARG A 1131 -29.33 -4.00 -7.43
C ARG A 1131 -30.81 -4.38 -7.32
N TRP A 1132 -31.71 -3.54 -7.81
CA TRP A 1132 -33.16 -3.77 -7.84
C TRP A 1132 -33.77 -3.19 -9.12
N GLN A 1133 -34.69 -3.91 -9.74
CA GLN A 1133 -35.57 -3.39 -10.78
C GLN A 1133 -36.99 -3.94 -10.54
N VAL A 1134 -37.81 -3.10 -9.90
CA VAL A 1134 -39.24 -3.30 -9.54
C VAL A 1134 -39.51 -4.37 -8.46
N LEU A 1135 -40.08 -3.93 -7.33
CA LEU A 1135 -41.00 -4.74 -6.52
C LEU A 1135 -42.43 -4.44 -6.98
N PRO A 1136 -43.27 -5.44 -7.31
CA PRO A 1136 -44.63 -5.19 -7.77
C PRO A 1136 -45.47 -4.43 -6.74
N GLY A 1137 -46.08 -3.31 -7.16
CA GLY A 1137 -47.16 -2.64 -6.43
C GLY A 1137 -46.77 -1.61 -5.35
N ARG A 1138 -45.48 -1.38 -5.05
CA ARG A 1138 -45.06 -0.30 -4.13
C ARG A 1138 -43.78 0.43 -4.59
N THR A 1139 -43.81 1.76 -4.44
CA THR A 1139 -42.78 2.78 -4.74
C THR A 1139 -42.55 3.16 -6.21
N HIS A 1140 -42.02 4.38 -6.39
CA HIS A 1140 -42.03 5.20 -7.61
C HIS A 1140 -40.63 5.21 -8.28
N PRO A 1141 -40.49 5.31 -9.62
CA PRO A 1141 -39.24 5.02 -10.32
C PRO A 1141 -38.15 6.11 -10.25
N TYR A 1142 -38.06 6.94 -9.19
CA TYR A 1142 -37.15 8.09 -9.15
C TYR A 1142 -36.42 8.32 -7.80
N MET A 1143 -35.10 8.53 -7.94
CA MET A 1143 -34.19 9.32 -7.09
C MET A 1143 -33.74 8.82 -5.70
N THR A 1144 -32.55 8.20 -5.67
CA THR A 1144 -31.55 8.35 -4.58
C THR A 1144 -30.16 8.74 -5.13
N ALA A 1145 -30.16 9.76 -5.99
CA ALA A 1145 -29.01 10.61 -6.30
C ALA A 1145 -29.56 12.00 -6.68
N ARG A 1146 -28.75 13.07 -6.56
CA ARG A 1146 -29.05 14.33 -7.26
C ARG A 1146 -29.17 14.00 -8.75
N GLY A 1147 -30.28 14.40 -9.39
CA GLY A 1147 -30.83 13.79 -10.61
C GLY A 1147 -30.08 14.02 -11.92
N GLY A 1148 -28.76 13.79 -11.95
CA GLY A 1148 -27.98 13.65 -13.18
C GLY A 1148 -28.12 12.25 -13.78
N SER A 1149 -27.76 12.12 -15.05
CA SER A 1149 -27.89 10.87 -15.80
C SER A 1149 -26.92 9.77 -15.33
N GLU A 1150 -27.28 8.51 -15.60
CA GLU A 1150 -26.47 7.37 -15.13
C GLU A 1150 -25.18 7.16 -15.94
N GLY A 1151 -25.17 7.59 -17.20
CA GLY A 1151 -24.03 7.49 -18.10
C GLY A 1151 -23.74 6.05 -18.57
N TYR A 1152 -23.58 5.91 -19.88
CA TYR A 1152 -23.40 4.63 -20.56
C TYR A 1152 -22.24 4.71 -21.54
N VAL A 1153 -21.55 3.60 -21.75
CA VAL A 1153 -20.44 3.47 -22.70
C VAL A 1153 -20.72 2.30 -23.63
N PHE A 1154 -20.77 2.58 -24.93
CA PHE A 1154 -20.72 1.58 -25.99
C PHE A 1154 -19.27 1.25 -26.29
N THR A 1155 -18.96 -0.03 -26.46
CA THR A 1155 -17.63 -0.49 -26.87
C THR A 1155 -17.69 -1.50 -28.02
N GLY A 1156 -16.65 -1.49 -28.86
CA GLY A 1156 -16.51 -2.41 -29.98
C GLY A 1156 -15.13 -2.30 -30.64
N TRP A 1157 -14.88 -3.15 -31.62
CA TRP A 1157 -13.59 -3.26 -32.32
C TRP A 1157 -13.79 -3.12 -33.83
N ARG A 1158 -13.08 -2.19 -34.48
CA ARG A 1158 -13.07 -2.02 -35.94
C ARG A 1158 -12.56 -3.29 -36.60
N ALA A 1159 -13.40 -3.90 -37.42
CA ALA A 1159 -13.04 -5.06 -38.23
C ALA A 1159 -12.97 -4.66 -39.71
N LEU A 1160 -12.03 -5.26 -40.42
CA LEU A 1160 -11.96 -5.22 -41.88
C LEU A 1160 -12.91 -6.29 -42.44
N PRO A 1161 -13.70 -6.02 -43.49
CA PRO A 1161 -14.45 -7.04 -44.21
C PRO A 1161 -13.52 -8.17 -44.70
N ALA A 1162 -13.96 -9.43 -44.57
CA ALA A 1162 -13.15 -10.57 -44.99
C ALA A 1162 -13.15 -10.73 -46.51
N GLU A 1163 -11.98 -10.70 -47.13
CA GLU A 1163 -11.83 -10.93 -48.57
C GLU A 1163 -12.09 -12.41 -48.92
N GLY A 1164 -13.28 -12.68 -49.46
CA GLY A 1164 -13.69 -13.99 -49.97
C GLY A 1164 -14.39 -14.90 -48.97
N ARG A 1165 -14.62 -16.17 -49.37
CA ARG A 1165 -15.36 -17.15 -48.56
C ARG A 1165 -14.54 -17.64 -47.37
N VAL A 1166 -14.84 -17.11 -46.19
CA VAL A 1166 -14.31 -17.57 -44.90
C VAL A 1166 -14.61 -19.07 -44.72
N SER A 1167 -13.57 -19.91 -44.73
CA SER A 1167 -13.69 -21.35 -44.48
C SER A 1167 -13.09 -21.73 -43.13
N ALA A 1168 -13.94 -22.15 -42.19
CA ALA A 1168 -13.53 -22.47 -40.82
C ALA A 1168 -12.74 -23.79 -40.75
N ARG A 1169 -11.40 -23.72 -40.89
CA ARG A 1169 -10.49 -24.88 -40.78
C ARG A 1169 -10.26 -25.35 -39.33
N GLY A 1170 -11.34 -25.74 -38.63
CA GLY A 1170 -11.26 -26.38 -37.32
C GLY A 1170 -10.72 -27.81 -37.41
N LYS A 1171 -9.59 -28.11 -36.73
CA LYS A 1171 -9.06 -29.49 -36.59
C LYS A 1171 -9.87 -30.32 -35.59
N PHE A 1172 -11.09 -30.70 -35.96
CA PHE A 1172 -11.89 -31.64 -35.18
C PHE A 1172 -11.37 -33.08 -35.34
N GLN A 1173 -10.67 -33.61 -34.33
CA GLN A 1173 -10.44 -35.06 -34.24
C GLN A 1173 -11.76 -35.77 -33.93
N LYS A 1174 -12.29 -36.53 -34.90
CA LYS A 1174 -13.43 -37.43 -34.67
C LYS A 1174 -13.04 -38.51 -33.66
N LYS A 1175 -13.57 -38.42 -32.44
CA LYS A 1175 -13.58 -39.56 -31.51
C LYS A 1175 -14.60 -40.58 -32.03
N LYS A 1176 -14.15 -41.80 -32.35
CA LYS A 1176 -15.02 -42.85 -32.88
C LYS A 1176 -16.10 -43.23 -31.86
N VAL A 1177 -17.31 -43.49 -32.37
CA VAL A 1177 -18.36 -44.29 -31.73
C VAL A 1177 -18.44 -45.61 -32.50
N GLY A 1178 -18.71 -46.72 -31.80
CA GLY A 1178 -19.02 -48.02 -32.40
C GLY A 1178 -18.01 -49.13 -32.09
N GLY A 1179 -18.53 -50.27 -31.66
CA GLY A 1179 -17.78 -51.47 -31.26
C GLY A 1179 -17.95 -51.76 -29.77
N GLY A 1180 -18.77 -52.76 -29.44
CA GLY A 1180 -18.99 -53.21 -28.07
C GLY A 1180 -18.79 -54.71 -27.92
N THR A 1181 -18.04 -55.07 -26.89
CA THR A 1181 -18.02 -56.35 -26.17
C THR A 1181 -17.41 -56.10 -24.79
#